data_AF-A0BY27-F1
#
_entry.id   AF-A0BY27-F1
#
_cell.length_a   1.000
_cell.length_b   1.000
_cell.length_c   1.000
_cell.angle_alpha   90.00
_cell.angle_beta   90.00
_cell.angle_gamma   90.00
#
_symmetry.space_group_name_H-M   'P 1'
#
loop_
_entity.id
_entity.type
_entity.pdbx_description
1 polymer ?
#
loop_
_entity_poly.entity_id
_entity_poly.type
_entity_poly.pdbx_seq_one_letter_code
_entity_poly.pdbx_strand_id
1 'polypeptide(L)'
;MYIHMYQLLVLLSLILEKESILEYFYLISYSMEYQLVPNEYGTNKHPLFFLGVKNENQMKKKNHVEHTYVEPLNEEMQDGQDESSAIFHEQLKNRIQKAVQIEDLKRYFGDTKAVDGLTLSIYESQILCLLGHNGAGKTTAISLLTGLIKKDYGQIKYYGISTDEDLDGIRSFLGICPQKDVLYNKMTVVEHLTYYGRIKGLDGQTLENQIEEVIEKCALASEKTKQASQLSGGNKRKLCLAMALIGGSKVIFLDEPTSGMDPVTRRKIWNILLQMKNEGKCLILTTHHLDEAEVLSERIAIMAKGKLLTVGSVDFVKKNFGIGYHLNIYNLKNSLEIWEDKVEKIKSLIMNQIKDARLEPQTANLCVSFSVPFDSKSSLLNIFEILENDQSIQINLLMNTLEEAFINIGMDEEAFLKKAQMNGSIQINNQFEQEVNLNDEFAKIIPPNCLKNDPVYSFALQFKACFLRKLFGMKGKRLAVQLFFSSIFCVLGPLLGSLTKSTVKPIDDEDDLKSYYLREYIISFSIYLCAFIELVMAMSISSTSIGSVPVQERQQKQKYALNVMGCRIEPYWIANFAFDSGVATILFLIYSLTTLALQVEQLNYFVVYALFFFCFLTYVALSYLLSWLFTEFLSSLKYMMLLMIFIFYMPGMICFFLVKQTIFKWTLCFLLPSVSLLSGLTAVLDLNYNPSIIEVPSFFIEYPWVFVCILIFQTLLYLALAILIDHRQLLSVNQQPIIVESKDGDVIQEAKRVQNESCQDRVIARRISKVYANGFQALKGTSFGVESGQIFGLLGPNGAGKSTTFNMITCRLKPTTGEIKLMGQLIEKGKGELFQNVGICPQFDSLFELVTVKQHLIIWAYLKGLNGTDAIQSVEYFMKVMQLDAYENVHSDKLSGGNKRKLCVALALMGGTNMQFFDEPSSGVDPIARRFLWNAIQNGVKLRNGAVILTTHTMDEAENLCSKIAIQINGQFSCLGTPQHLKQKFGDGYRVSLELEENFQSQQLISLIKQEYPMCDILEENNYKVVVQLQKQGFSFFKAFSFFLEVIQNQHKYIKDFQLNQATLESVFMYFAGQQEQIEQDELKKKKCVIACCGNDEDD
;
A
#
# COMPACT_ATOMS: atom_id res chain seq x y z
N MET A 1 -49.34 6.94 34.00
CA MET A 1 -47.87 6.95 33.80
C MET A 1 -47.36 5.62 33.22
N TYR A 2 -47.54 4.46 33.88
CA TYR A 2 -47.13 3.16 33.35
C TYR A 2 -47.82 2.74 32.03
N ILE A 3 -49.10 3.09 31.84
CA ILE A 3 -49.88 2.75 30.63
C ILE A 3 -49.39 3.50 29.38
N HIS A 4 -49.01 4.78 29.52
CA HIS A 4 -48.46 5.56 28.41
C HIS A 4 -47.03 5.16 28.06
N MET A 5 -46.22 4.76 29.05
CA MET A 5 -44.90 4.15 28.83
C MET A 5 -45.02 2.83 28.06
N TYR A 6 -46.01 2.00 28.39
CA TYR A 6 -46.27 0.74 27.70
C TYR A 6 -46.74 0.95 26.26
N GLN A 7 -47.62 1.93 26.02
CA GLN A 7 -48.06 2.29 24.66
C GLN A 7 -46.92 2.83 23.80
N LEU A 8 -45.99 3.59 24.36
CA LEU A 8 -44.81 4.09 23.65
C LEU A 8 -43.83 2.96 23.30
N LEU A 9 -43.61 2.03 24.23
CA LEU A 9 -42.77 0.83 24.04
C LEU A 9 -43.35 -0.12 22.98
N VAL A 10 -44.67 -0.29 22.94
CA VAL A 10 -45.37 -1.10 21.92
C VAL A 10 -45.33 -0.42 20.55
N LEU A 11 -45.43 0.91 20.49
CA LEU A 11 -45.28 1.65 19.24
C LEU A 11 -43.85 1.53 18.68
N LEU A 12 -42.85 1.59 19.56
CA LEU A 12 -41.43 1.39 19.23
C LEU A 12 -41.14 -0.05 18.77
N SER A 13 -41.74 -1.07 19.38
CA SER A 13 -41.57 -2.47 18.95
C SER A 13 -42.22 -2.75 17.59
N LEU A 14 -43.37 -2.13 17.31
CA LEU A 14 -44.06 -2.23 16.01
C LEU A 14 -43.31 -1.51 14.87
N ILE A 15 -42.54 -0.46 15.19
CA ILE A 15 -41.66 0.21 14.23
C ILE A 15 -40.44 -0.67 13.91
N LEU A 16 -39.87 -1.34 14.93
CA LEU A 16 -38.74 -2.28 14.77
C LEU A 16 -39.10 -3.54 13.96
N GLU A 17 -40.31 -4.09 14.12
CA GLU A 17 -40.74 -5.24 13.30
C GLU A 17 -40.88 -4.89 11.81
N LYS A 18 -41.22 -3.65 11.47
CA LYS A 18 -41.31 -3.19 10.07
C LYS A 18 -39.96 -2.99 9.39
N GLU A 19 -38.86 -2.87 10.13
CA GLU A 19 -37.52 -2.74 9.57
C GLU A 19 -37.09 -4.01 8.81
N SER A 20 -37.54 -5.19 9.25
CA SER A 20 -37.21 -6.47 8.60
C SER A 20 -37.76 -6.62 7.18
N ILE A 21 -38.96 -6.08 6.90
CA ILE A 21 -39.55 -6.06 5.55
C ILE A 21 -38.83 -5.03 4.67
N LEU A 22 -38.44 -3.90 5.26
CA LEU A 22 -37.63 -2.90 4.57
C LEU A 22 -36.25 -3.45 4.22
N GLU A 23 -35.62 -4.26 5.07
CA GLU A 23 -34.34 -4.91 4.80
C GLU A 23 -34.42 -5.91 3.64
N TYR A 24 -35.51 -6.69 3.52
CA TYR A 24 -35.72 -7.57 2.38
C TYR A 24 -35.97 -6.80 1.08
N PHE A 25 -36.76 -5.72 1.13
CA PHE A 25 -36.97 -4.85 -0.03
C PHE A 25 -35.70 -4.08 -0.40
N TYR A 26 -34.89 -3.71 0.59
CA TYR A 26 -33.57 -3.11 0.42
C TYR A 26 -32.59 -4.11 -0.17
N LEU A 27 -32.58 -5.38 0.25
CA LEU A 27 -31.74 -6.42 -0.34
C LEU A 27 -32.12 -6.72 -1.79
N ILE A 28 -33.41 -6.77 -2.11
CA ILE A 28 -33.90 -6.98 -3.48
C ILE A 28 -33.59 -5.77 -4.35
N SER A 29 -33.90 -4.55 -3.89
CA SER A 29 -33.56 -3.32 -4.61
C SER A 29 -32.06 -3.11 -4.74
N TYR A 30 -31.26 -3.42 -3.72
CA TYR A 30 -29.80 -3.39 -3.76
C TYR A 30 -29.25 -4.43 -4.75
N SER A 31 -29.82 -5.63 -4.81
CA SER A 31 -29.43 -6.64 -5.81
C SER A 31 -29.78 -6.24 -7.24
N MET A 32 -30.91 -5.54 -7.43
CA MET A 32 -31.33 -4.96 -8.71
C MET A 32 -30.42 -3.79 -9.10
N GLU A 33 -30.15 -2.90 -8.15
CA GLU A 33 -29.27 -1.73 -8.31
C GLU A 33 -27.83 -2.16 -8.63
N TYR A 34 -27.32 -3.24 -8.02
CA TYR A 34 -25.97 -3.77 -8.29
C TYR A 34 -25.76 -4.30 -9.72
N GLN A 35 -26.83 -4.72 -10.41
CA GLN A 35 -26.74 -5.21 -11.79
C GLN A 35 -27.11 -4.12 -12.83
N LEU A 36 -27.72 -3.02 -12.38
CA LEU A 36 -28.18 -1.89 -13.21
C LEU A 36 -27.25 -0.67 -13.13
N VAL A 37 -26.69 -0.38 -11.95
CA VAL A 37 -25.75 0.70 -11.71
C VAL A 37 -24.36 0.26 -12.20
N PRO A 38 -23.64 1.10 -12.96
CA PRO A 38 -22.31 0.76 -13.45
C PRO A 38 -21.38 0.51 -12.27
N ASN A 39 -21.06 -0.77 -12.04
CA ASN A 39 -20.01 -1.18 -11.13
C ASN A 39 -18.67 -1.20 -11.86
N GLU A 40 -17.57 -1.09 -11.10
CA GLU A 40 -16.20 -1.18 -11.65
C GLU A 40 -15.92 -2.53 -12.34
N TYR A 41 -16.72 -3.56 -12.03
CA TYR A 41 -16.58 -4.92 -12.55
C TYR A 41 -17.93 -5.46 -13.06
N GLY A 42 -17.93 -5.92 -14.31
CA GLY A 42 -19.08 -6.60 -14.93
C GLY A 42 -19.76 -5.79 -16.04
N THR A 43 -20.38 -6.50 -16.96
CA THR A 43 -21.15 -5.90 -18.06
C THR A 43 -22.58 -5.64 -17.62
N ASN A 44 -23.06 -4.40 -17.77
CA ASN A 44 -24.44 -4.04 -17.47
C ASN A 44 -25.40 -4.92 -18.29
N LYS A 45 -26.31 -5.59 -17.60
CA LYS A 45 -27.37 -6.37 -18.24
C LYS A 45 -28.57 -5.48 -18.52
N HIS A 46 -29.37 -5.88 -19.50
CA HIS A 46 -30.61 -5.17 -19.80
C HIS A 46 -31.57 -5.22 -18.59
N PRO A 47 -32.34 -4.16 -18.29
CA PRO A 47 -33.27 -4.12 -17.15
C PRO A 47 -34.31 -5.26 -17.11
N LEU A 48 -34.59 -5.88 -18.27
CA LEU A 48 -35.52 -6.99 -18.45
C LEU A 48 -34.83 -8.37 -18.50
N PHE A 49 -33.56 -8.50 -18.08
CA PHE A 49 -32.82 -9.78 -18.11
C PHE A 49 -33.51 -10.90 -17.30
N PHE A 50 -34.28 -10.55 -16.28
CA PHE A 50 -35.04 -11.51 -15.45
C PHE A 50 -36.18 -12.22 -16.21
N LEU A 51 -36.64 -11.68 -17.35
CA LEU A 51 -37.69 -12.30 -18.16
C LEU A 51 -37.20 -13.48 -19.00
N GLY A 52 -35.91 -13.82 -18.93
CA GLY A 52 -35.41 -15.08 -19.46
C GLY A 52 -35.58 -15.26 -20.97
N VAL A 53 -35.77 -14.18 -21.74
CA VAL A 53 -35.82 -14.25 -23.21
C VAL A 53 -34.39 -14.37 -23.74
N LYS A 54 -33.80 -15.56 -23.54
CA LYS A 54 -32.74 -16.02 -24.43
C LYS A 54 -33.42 -16.41 -25.73
N ASN A 55 -33.05 -15.77 -26.84
CA ASN A 55 -33.54 -16.12 -28.17
C ASN A 55 -33.50 -17.65 -28.34
N GLU A 56 -34.66 -18.28 -28.54
CA GLU A 56 -34.83 -19.75 -28.69
C GLU A 56 -33.94 -20.36 -29.78
N ASN A 57 -33.38 -19.55 -30.68
CA ASN A 57 -32.42 -19.98 -31.69
C ASN A 57 -31.04 -20.40 -31.10
N GLN A 58 -30.69 -20.05 -29.86
CA GLN A 58 -29.46 -20.54 -29.21
C GLN A 58 -29.64 -21.86 -28.45
N MET A 59 -30.87 -22.24 -28.08
CA MET A 59 -31.12 -23.51 -27.37
C MET A 59 -31.01 -24.74 -28.31
N LYS A 60 -31.26 -24.58 -29.62
CA LYS A 60 -31.16 -25.70 -30.58
C LYS A 60 -29.72 -26.13 -30.91
N LYS A 61 -28.69 -25.35 -30.55
CA LYS A 61 -27.28 -25.74 -30.73
C LYS A 61 -26.62 -26.37 -29.49
N LYS A 62 -27.28 -26.37 -28.33
CA LYS A 62 -26.67 -26.83 -27.06
C LYS A 62 -26.81 -28.33 -26.74
N ASN A 63 -27.57 -29.10 -27.52
CA ASN A 63 -27.84 -30.50 -27.18
C ASN A 63 -26.85 -31.52 -27.78
N HIS A 64 -25.79 -31.09 -28.47
CA HIS A 64 -24.66 -31.95 -28.82
C HIS A 64 -23.37 -31.13 -28.86
N VAL A 65 -22.82 -30.80 -27.69
CA VAL A 65 -21.39 -30.53 -27.56
C VAL A 65 -20.93 -31.41 -26.39
N GLU A 66 -20.68 -32.68 -26.70
CA GLU A 66 -19.74 -33.47 -25.90
C GLU A 66 -18.46 -32.64 -25.75
N HIS A 67 -17.76 -32.77 -24.61
CA HIS A 67 -16.44 -32.19 -24.37
C HIS A 67 -15.47 -32.54 -25.51
N THR A 68 -15.57 -31.81 -26.61
CA THR A 68 -14.66 -31.91 -27.73
C THR A 68 -13.55 -30.99 -27.32
N TYR A 69 -12.39 -31.59 -27.09
CA TYR A 69 -11.12 -30.96 -27.40
C TYR A 69 -11.36 -30.00 -28.57
N VAL A 70 -11.19 -28.70 -28.37
CA VAL A 70 -11.07 -27.77 -29.49
C VAL A 70 -9.80 -28.21 -30.19
N GLU A 71 -9.93 -29.18 -31.09
CA GLU A 71 -8.92 -29.53 -32.07
C GLU A 71 -8.68 -28.25 -32.87
N PRO A 72 -7.40 -27.90 -33.13
CA PRO A 72 -7.10 -26.77 -34.00
C PRO A 72 -7.83 -27.01 -35.32
N LEU A 73 -8.73 -26.09 -35.68
CA LEU A 73 -9.38 -26.09 -36.97
C LEU A 73 -8.27 -26.08 -38.03
N ASN A 74 -8.09 -27.22 -38.71
CA ASN A 74 -7.33 -27.34 -39.95
C ASN A 74 -8.09 -26.67 -41.09
N GLU A 75 -8.43 -25.40 -40.93
CA GLU A 75 -8.88 -24.57 -42.05
C GLU A 75 -7.65 -23.92 -42.69
N GLU A 76 -7.63 -23.98 -44.02
CA GLU A 76 -6.49 -23.66 -44.89
C GLU A 76 -5.77 -22.38 -44.49
N MET A 77 -4.46 -22.51 -44.32
CA MET A 77 -3.51 -21.46 -43.94
C MET A 77 -3.56 -20.31 -44.94
N GLN A 78 -4.23 -19.21 -44.57
CA GLN A 78 -3.98 -17.91 -45.20
C GLN A 78 -2.77 -17.29 -44.51
N ASP A 79 -1.73 -16.99 -45.30
CA ASP A 79 -0.56 -16.19 -44.92
C ASP A 79 -1.00 -14.78 -44.46
N GLY A 80 -1.50 -14.69 -43.24
CA GLY A 80 -1.88 -13.44 -42.61
C GLY A 80 -0.63 -12.74 -42.09
N GLN A 81 -0.23 -11.65 -42.74
CA GLN A 81 0.81 -10.75 -42.26
C GLN A 81 0.59 -10.39 -40.77
N ASP A 82 1.69 -10.26 -40.00
CA ASP A 82 1.65 -9.79 -38.61
C ASP A 82 1.32 -8.29 -38.63
N GLU A 83 0.04 -7.95 -38.45
CA GLU A 83 -0.43 -6.57 -38.42
C GLU A 83 -0.41 -6.03 -36.98
N SER A 84 0.24 -4.89 -36.80
CA SER A 84 0.29 -4.18 -35.52
C SER A 84 0.12 -2.68 -35.71
N SER A 85 -0.60 -2.06 -34.77
CA SER A 85 -0.74 -0.60 -34.66
C SER A 85 0.51 0.12 -34.12
N ALA A 86 1.56 -0.63 -33.78
CA ALA A 86 2.78 -0.08 -33.20
C ALA A 86 3.56 0.80 -34.20
N ILE A 87 4.12 1.90 -33.71
CA ILE A 87 4.99 2.80 -34.49
C ILE A 87 6.26 2.06 -34.93
N PHE A 88 6.83 1.25 -34.03
CA PHE A 88 7.97 0.39 -34.29
C PHE A 88 7.54 -1.07 -34.11
N HIS A 89 7.65 -1.86 -35.18
CA HIS A 89 7.15 -3.23 -35.19
C HIS A 89 8.18 -4.19 -35.79
N GLU A 90 8.58 -5.17 -35.00
CA GLU A 90 9.33 -6.33 -35.48
C GLU A 90 8.34 -7.41 -35.95
N GLN A 91 8.38 -7.71 -37.26
CA GLN A 91 7.54 -8.73 -37.88
C GLN A 91 8.10 -10.13 -37.59
N LEU A 92 7.26 -10.99 -37.00
CA LEU A 92 7.61 -12.40 -36.81
C LEU A 92 7.38 -13.18 -38.11
N LYS A 93 8.47 -13.56 -38.77
CA LYS A 93 8.43 -14.51 -39.89
C LYS A 93 8.39 -15.92 -39.30
N ASN A 94 7.36 -16.72 -39.65
CA ASN A 94 7.23 -18.16 -39.35
C ASN A 94 6.49 -18.61 -38.05
N ARG A 95 5.40 -17.95 -37.61
CA ARG A 95 4.52 -18.53 -36.57
C ARG A 95 3.10 -18.82 -37.09
N ILE A 96 2.64 -20.04 -36.84
CA ILE A 96 1.61 -20.74 -37.62
C ILE A 96 0.17 -20.52 -37.09
N GLN A 97 -0.05 -20.23 -35.80
CA GLN A 97 -1.40 -20.08 -35.24
C GLN A 97 -1.56 -18.84 -34.33
N LYS A 98 -2.52 -17.97 -34.67
CA LYS A 98 -2.90 -16.77 -33.90
C LYS A 98 -3.92 -17.17 -32.81
N ALA A 99 -3.55 -17.04 -31.54
CA ALA A 99 -4.41 -17.35 -30.41
C ALA A 99 -5.41 -16.21 -30.11
N VAL A 100 -4.92 -14.96 -30.14
CA VAL A 100 -5.72 -13.76 -29.90
C VAL A 100 -5.44 -12.73 -31.00
N GLN A 101 -6.50 -12.22 -31.62
CA GLN A 101 -6.44 -11.15 -32.61
C GLN A 101 -7.24 -9.95 -32.11
N ILE A 102 -6.62 -8.78 -32.13
CA ILE A 102 -7.21 -7.52 -31.69
C ILE A 102 -7.17 -6.55 -32.87
N GLU A 103 -8.33 -6.01 -33.24
CA GLU A 103 -8.48 -5.08 -34.38
C GLU A 103 -9.13 -3.77 -33.90
N ASP A 104 -8.42 -2.64 -34.03
CA ASP A 104 -8.84 -1.27 -33.73
C ASP A 104 -9.65 -1.09 -32.42
N LEU A 105 -9.16 -1.70 -31.34
CA LEU A 105 -9.85 -1.68 -30.05
C LEU A 105 -9.81 -0.28 -29.42
N LYS A 106 -10.98 0.24 -29.02
CA LYS A 106 -11.12 1.55 -28.36
C LYS A 106 -12.01 1.49 -27.12
N ARG A 107 -11.62 2.24 -26.09
CA ARG A 107 -12.38 2.42 -24.84
C ARG A 107 -12.20 3.82 -24.25
N TYR A 108 -13.33 4.46 -23.97
CA TYR A 108 -13.44 5.79 -23.39
C TYR A 108 -14.04 5.72 -21.98
N PHE A 109 -13.47 6.46 -21.03
CA PHE A 109 -14.06 6.69 -19.70
C PHE A 109 -14.23 8.20 -19.49
N GLY A 110 -15.45 8.69 -19.72
CA GLY A 110 -15.69 10.13 -19.80
C GLY A 110 -14.80 10.77 -20.86
N ASP A 111 -14.01 11.77 -20.47
CA ASP A 111 -13.07 12.45 -21.38
C ASP A 111 -11.74 11.71 -21.56
N THR A 112 -11.47 10.67 -20.77
CA THR A 112 -10.19 9.94 -20.82
C THR A 112 -10.24 8.79 -21.83
N LYS A 113 -9.32 8.80 -22.81
CA LYS A 113 -9.12 7.70 -23.76
C LYS A 113 -8.19 6.67 -23.12
N ALA A 114 -8.74 5.57 -22.62
CA ALA A 114 -7.94 4.56 -21.93
C ALA A 114 -7.27 3.59 -22.91
N VAL A 115 -7.92 3.28 -24.03
CA VAL A 115 -7.35 2.51 -25.16
C VAL A 115 -7.82 3.18 -26.45
N ASP A 116 -6.91 3.50 -27.36
CA ASP A 116 -7.19 4.26 -28.59
C ASP A 116 -6.57 3.60 -29.83
N GLY A 117 -7.31 2.65 -30.43
CA GLY A 117 -6.95 2.03 -31.71
C GLY A 117 -5.89 0.94 -31.60
N LEU A 118 -6.01 0.08 -30.58
CA LEU A 118 -5.09 -1.02 -30.35
C LEU A 118 -5.35 -2.16 -31.35
N THR A 119 -4.38 -2.41 -32.23
CA THR A 119 -4.32 -3.59 -33.13
C THR A 119 -3.07 -4.41 -32.82
N LEU A 120 -3.26 -5.69 -32.50
CA LEU A 120 -2.19 -6.61 -32.11
C LEU A 120 -2.60 -8.08 -32.32
N SER A 121 -1.68 -8.89 -32.84
CA SER A 121 -1.81 -10.35 -32.95
C SER A 121 -0.90 -11.06 -31.93
N ILE A 122 -1.44 -12.09 -31.26
CA ILE A 122 -0.75 -12.91 -30.25
C ILE A 122 -0.80 -14.37 -30.68
N TYR A 123 0.34 -15.06 -30.57
CA TYR A 123 0.51 -16.42 -31.09
C TYR A 123 0.46 -17.49 -29.98
N GLU A 124 0.19 -18.74 -30.36
CA GLU A 124 0.30 -19.86 -29.43
C GLU A 124 1.73 -20.08 -28.92
N SER A 125 1.84 -20.71 -27.74
CA SER A 125 3.13 -20.99 -27.06
C SER A 125 4.03 -19.76 -26.85
N GLN A 126 3.43 -18.56 -26.83
CA GLN A 126 4.13 -17.29 -26.67
C GLN A 126 3.83 -16.66 -25.32
N ILE A 127 4.86 -16.01 -24.74
CA ILE A 127 4.70 -15.06 -23.64
C ILE A 127 4.82 -13.65 -24.21
N LEU A 128 3.70 -12.93 -24.26
CA LEU A 128 3.66 -11.51 -24.58
C LEU A 128 3.68 -10.71 -23.28
N CYS A 129 4.66 -9.81 -23.13
CA CYS A 129 4.70 -8.88 -22.02
C CYS A 129 4.21 -7.48 -22.45
N LEU A 130 3.17 -6.99 -21.78
CA LEU A 130 2.61 -5.66 -21.99
C LEU A 130 3.15 -4.69 -20.93
N LEU A 131 4.00 -3.77 -21.39
CA LEU A 131 4.66 -2.74 -20.59
C LEU A 131 4.08 -1.36 -20.87
N GLY A 132 4.30 -0.42 -19.96
CA GLY A 132 3.74 0.93 -20.03
C GLY A 132 3.71 1.61 -18.67
N HIS A 133 3.73 2.94 -18.67
CA HIS A 133 3.68 3.72 -17.43
C HIS A 133 2.34 3.50 -16.69
N ASN A 134 2.29 3.92 -15.43
CA ASN A 134 1.04 3.91 -14.66
C ASN A 134 -0.01 4.79 -15.38
N GLY A 135 -1.17 4.22 -15.69
CA GLY A 135 -2.22 4.92 -16.45
C GLY A 135 -2.11 4.82 -17.98
N ALA A 136 -1.18 4.03 -18.52
CA ALA A 136 -1.06 3.81 -19.97
C ALA A 136 -2.23 3.04 -20.61
N GLY A 137 -3.10 2.40 -19.80
CA GLY A 137 -4.23 1.60 -20.26
C GLY A 137 -4.04 0.08 -20.19
N LYS A 138 -2.95 -0.42 -19.60
CA LYS A 138 -2.60 -1.86 -19.51
C LYS A 138 -3.70 -2.74 -18.90
N THR A 139 -4.09 -2.46 -17.65
CA THR A 139 -5.15 -3.20 -16.96
C THR A 139 -6.50 -3.03 -17.66
N THR A 140 -6.76 -1.88 -18.27
CA THR A 140 -7.95 -1.66 -19.09
C THR A 140 -7.95 -2.55 -20.33
N ALA A 141 -6.80 -2.70 -21.01
CA ALA A 141 -6.66 -3.59 -22.16
C ALA A 141 -6.91 -5.06 -21.75
N ILE A 142 -6.32 -5.53 -20.65
CA ILE A 142 -6.62 -6.88 -20.10
C ILE A 142 -8.10 -7.03 -19.76
N SER A 143 -8.71 -6.02 -19.15
CA SER A 143 -10.14 -6.05 -18.76
C SER A 143 -11.07 -6.07 -19.98
N LEU A 144 -10.68 -5.46 -21.09
CA LEU A 144 -11.39 -5.54 -22.36
C LEU A 144 -11.24 -6.93 -23.00
N LEU A 145 -10.01 -7.46 -23.01
CA LEU A 145 -9.72 -8.78 -23.58
C LEU A 145 -10.45 -9.89 -22.83
N THR A 146 -10.51 -9.82 -21.50
CA THR A 146 -11.20 -10.80 -20.65
C THR A 146 -12.73 -10.62 -20.63
N GLY A 147 -13.25 -9.55 -21.23
CA GLY A 147 -14.67 -9.22 -21.24
C GLY A 147 -15.24 -8.80 -19.87
N LEU A 148 -14.39 -8.29 -18.97
CA LEU A 148 -14.81 -7.65 -17.71
C LEU A 148 -15.44 -6.28 -17.98
N ILE A 149 -14.91 -5.57 -18.99
CA ILE A 149 -15.38 -4.25 -19.44
C ILE A 149 -15.84 -4.39 -20.90
N LYS A 150 -16.94 -3.72 -21.24
CA LYS A 150 -17.45 -3.68 -22.62
C LYS A 150 -16.56 -2.77 -23.48
N LYS A 151 -16.19 -3.22 -24.68
CA LYS A 151 -15.55 -2.38 -25.71
C LYS A 151 -16.52 -1.35 -26.30
N ASP A 152 -16.02 -0.18 -26.70
CA ASP A 152 -16.83 0.83 -27.40
C ASP A 152 -16.73 0.63 -28.92
N TYR A 153 -15.51 0.35 -29.43
CA TYR A 153 -15.23 0.02 -30.83
C TYR A 153 -14.15 -1.06 -30.94
N GLY A 154 -14.07 -1.70 -32.11
CA GLY A 154 -13.08 -2.73 -32.45
C GLY A 154 -13.61 -4.17 -32.33
N GLN A 155 -12.78 -5.14 -32.72
CA GLN A 155 -13.08 -6.57 -32.64
C GLN A 155 -11.97 -7.33 -31.90
N ILE A 156 -12.36 -8.36 -31.16
CA ILE A 156 -11.47 -9.29 -30.46
C ILE A 156 -11.89 -10.69 -30.89
N LYS A 157 -10.95 -11.47 -31.42
CA LYS A 157 -11.16 -12.86 -31.84
C LYS A 157 -10.19 -13.77 -31.09
N TYR A 158 -10.72 -14.84 -30.49
CA TYR A 158 -9.98 -15.91 -29.83
C TYR A 158 -10.08 -17.16 -30.69
N TYR A 159 -8.97 -17.67 -31.23
CA TYR A 159 -8.98 -18.82 -32.13
C TYR A 159 -10.03 -18.71 -33.28
N GLY A 160 -10.17 -17.50 -33.82
CA GLY A 160 -11.17 -17.18 -34.86
C GLY A 160 -12.59 -16.87 -34.35
N ILE A 161 -12.92 -17.20 -33.10
CA ILE A 161 -14.24 -16.94 -32.49
C ILE A 161 -14.28 -15.51 -31.94
N SER A 162 -15.28 -14.72 -32.35
CA SER A 162 -15.39 -13.34 -31.86
C SER A 162 -15.99 -13.28 -30.45
N THR A 163 -15.56 -12.29 -29.66
CA THR A 163 -16.14 -12.04 -28.33
C THR A 163 -17.61 -11.65 -28.37
N ASP A 164 -18.14 -11.18 -29.49
CA ASP A 164 -19.55 -10.77 -29.57
C ASP A 164 -20.49 -11.97 -29.83
N GLU A 165 -19.95 -13.09 -30.31
CA GLU A 165 -20.70 -14.31 -30.63
C GLU A 165 -20.86 -15.25 -29.42
N ASP A 166 -19.76 -15.62 -28.75
CA ASP A 166 -19.80 -16.59 -27.65
C ASP A 166 -18.78 -16.30 -26.53
N LEU A 167 -19.09 -15.33 -25.66
CA LEU A 167 -18.27 -15.04 -24.47
C LEU A 167 -18.20 -16.20 -23.48
N ASP A 168 -19.29 -16.95 -23.32
CA ASP A 168 -19.37 -18.01 -22.30
C ASP A 168 -18.49 -19.20 -22.73
N GLY A 169 -18.50 -19.54 -24.02
CA GLY A 169 -17.57 -20.51 -24.60
C GLY A 169 -16.10 -20.09 -24.46
N ILE A 170 -15.77 -18.82 -24.75
CA ILE A 170 -14.40 -18.30 -24.61
C ILE A 170 -13.91 -18.36 -23.16
N ARG A 171 -14.78 -18.04 -22.19
CA ARG A 171 -14.45 -18.06 -20.75
C ARG A 171 -14.12 -19.46 -20.22
N SER A 172 -14.59 -20.53 -20.88
CA SER A 172 -14.29 -21.91 -20.45
C SER A 172 -12.79 -22.25 -20.53
N PHE A 173 -12.08 -21.72 -21.53
CA PHE A 173 -10.65 -21.98 -21.75
C PHE A 173 -9.74 -20.81 -21.39
N LEU A 174 -10.27 -19.75 -20.77
CA LEU A 174 -9.55 -18.54 -20.38
C LEU A 174 -9.19 -18.57 -18.89
N GLY A 175 -7.93 -18.26 -18.56
CA GLY A 175 -7.44 -18.09 -17.19
C GLY A 175 -7.12 -16.64 -16.88
N ILE A 176 -7.44 -16.15 -15.68
CA ILE A 176 -7.14 -14.77 -15.26
C ILE A 176 -6.52 -14.81 -13.86
N CYS A 177 -5.36 -14.19 -13.72
CA CYS A 177 -4.78 -13.79 -12.44
C CYS A 177 -4.83 -12.26 -12.34
N PRO A 178 -5.83 -11.67 -11.65
CA PRO A 178 -5.99 -10.22 -11.54
C PRO A 178 -4.91 -9.59 -10.66
N GLN A 179 -4.71 -8.27 -10.68
CA GLN A 179 -3.69 -7.59 -9.85
C GLN A 179 -3.88 -7.80 -8.34
N LYS A 180 -5.13 -7.75 -7.86
CA LYS A 180 -5.47 -8.00 -6.44
C LYS A 180 -5.81 -9.46 -6.21
N ASP A 181 -5.35 -10.02 -5.09
CA ASP A 181 -5.67 -11.40 -4.72
C ASP A 181 -7.17 -11.55 -4.38
N VAL A 182 -7.92 -12.20 -5.28
CA VAL A 182 -9.37 -12.44 -5.12
C VAL A 182 -9.58 -13.76 -4.36
N LEU A 183 -9.26 -13.75 -3.07
CA LEU A 183 -9.31 -14.94 -2.21
C LEU A 183 -10.37 -14.80 -1.11
N TYR A 184 -11.07 -15.90 -0.82
CA TYR A 184 -11.97 -15.99 0.32
C TYR A 184 -11.18 -16.33 1.59
N ASN A 185 -11.04 -15.35 2.49
CA ASN A 185 -10.18 -15.45 3.68
C ASN A 185 -10.40 -16.69 4.57
N LYS A 186 -11.60 -17.26 4.58
CA LYS A 186 -11.98 -18.40 5.42
C LYS A 186 -11.86 -19.76 4.72
N MET A 187 -11.72 -19.81 3.40
CA MET A 187 -11.61 -21.06 2.64
C MET A 187 -10.17 -21.56 2.59
N THR A 188 -10.00 -22.88 2.51
CA THR A 188 -8.68 -23.52 2.35
C THR A 188 -8.19 -23.50 0.90
N VAL A 189 -6.90 -23.76 0.67
CA VAL A 189 -6.30 -23.82 -0.68
C VAL A 189 -7.04 -24.83 -1.56
N VAL A 190 -7.31 -26.03 -1.04
CA VAL A 190 -8.03 -27.09 -1.76
C VAL A 190 -9.47 -26.66 -2.05
N GLU A 191 -10.19 -26.08 -1.07
CA GLU A 191 -11.56 -25.60 -1.28
C GLU A 191 -11.66 -24.55 -2.39
N HIS A 192 -10.69 -23.63 -2.49
CA HIS A 192 -10.65 -22.66 -3.59
C HIS A 192 -10.51 -23.36 -4.93
N LEU A 193 -9.56 -24.29 -5.06
CA LEU A 193 -9.33 -24.99 -6.33
C LEU A 193 -10.53 -25.88 -6.70
N THR A 194 -11.13 -26.58 -5.74
CA THR A 194 -12.36 -27.34 -5.95
C THR A 194 -13.50 -26.43 -6.43
N TYR A 195 -13.65 -25.25 -5.84
CA TYR A 195 -14.68 -24.29 -6.23
C TYR A 195 -14.50 -23.79 -7.68
N TYR A 196 -13.30 -23.32 -8.03
CA TYR A 196 -13.02 -22.82 -9.38
C TYR A 196 -12.98 -23.92 -10.44
N GLY A 197 -12.53 -25.13 -10.08
CA GLY A 197 -12.54 -26.29 -10.97
C GLY A 197 -13.96 -26.73 -11.33
N ARG A 198 -14.87 -26.78 -10.34
CA ARG A 198 -16.30 -27.04 -10.60
C ARG A 198 -16.96 -25.97 -11.46
N ILE A 199 -16.60 -24.70 -11.27
CA ILE A 199 -17.11 -23.60 -12.12
C ILE A 199 -16.68 -23.79 -13.58
N LYS A 200 -15.48 -24.33 -13.82
CA LYS A 200 -15.00 -24.66 -15.17
C LYS A 200 -15.54 -25.99 -15.71
N GLY A 201 -16.46 -26.66 -14.99
CA GLY A 201 -17.13 -27.88 -15.44
C GLY A 201 -16.33 -29.17 -15.23
N LEU A 202 -15.35 -29.16 -14.33
CA LEU A 202 -14.63 -30.38 -13.92
C LEU A 202 -15.36 -31.03 -12.73
N ASP A 203 -15.58 -32.34 -12.82
CA ASP A 203 -16.24 -33.11 -11.77
C ASP A 203 -15.56 -34.45 -11.47
N GLY A 204 -15.84 -34.99 -10.28
CA GLY A 204 -15.37 -36.29 -9.83
C GLY A 204 -13.85 -36.40 -9.72
N GLN A 205 -13.31 -37.54 -10.16
CA GLN A 205 -11.90 -37.90 -10.01
C GLN A 205 -10.96 -37.08 -10.89
N THR A 206 -11.46 -36.52 -12.00
CA THR A 206 -10.68 -35.63 -12.88
C THR A 206 -10.31 -34.32 -12.20
N LEU A 207 -11.22 -33.79 -11.38
CA LEU A 207 -11.01 -32.58 -10.59
C LEU A 207 -9.93 -32.80 -9.53
N GLU A 208 -10.01 -33.90 -8.78
CA GLU A 208 -9.02 -34.22 -7.73
C GLU A 208 -7.61 -34.38 -8.32
N ASN A 209 -7.47 -35.10 -9.43
CA ASN A 209 -6.19 -35.26 -10.12
C ASN A 209 -5.62 -33.92 -10.62
N GLN A 210 -6.46 -33.05 -11.22
CA GLN A 210 -6.01 -31.73 -11.64
C GLN A 210 -5.65 -30.82 -10.46
N ILE A 211 -6.37 -30.91 -9.34
CA ILE A 211 -6.05 -30.14 -8.13
C ILE A 211 -4.68 -30.57 -7.62
N GLU A 212 -4.39 -31.86 -7.56
CA GLU A 212 -3.07 -32.36 -7.15
C GLU A 212 -1.96 -31.89 -8.09
N GLU A 213 -2.16 -32.01 -9.40
CA GLU A 213 -1.23 -31.56 -10.42
C GLU A 213 -0.95 -30.05 -10.29
N VAL A 214 -1.99 -29.22 -10.15
CA VAL A 214 -1.86 -27.76 -10.03
C VAL A 214 -1.17 -27.38 -8.72
N ILE A 215 -1.46 -28.07 -7.61
CA ILE A 215 -0.81 -27.80 -6.32
C ILE A 215 0.68 -28.17 -6.38
N GLU A 216 1.02 -29.27 -7.04
CA GLU A 216 2.41 -29.68 -7.24
C GLU A 216 3.16 -28.66 -8.11
N LYS A 217 2.59 -28.30 -9.28
CA LYS A 217 3.15 -27.26 -10.17
C LYS A 217 3.36 -25.93 -9.46
N CYS A 218 2.41 -25.49 -8.63
CA CYS A 218 2.52 -24.22 -7.91
C CYS A 218 3.34 -24.30 -6.61
N ALA A 219 3.95 -25.45 -6.29
CA ALA A 219 4.70 -25.70 -5.06
C ALA A 219 3.91 -25.33 -3.78
N LEU A 220 2.61 -25.64 -3.74
CA LEU A 220 1.69 -25.34 -2.63
C LEU A 220 1.40 -26.57 -1.73
N ALA A 221 2.14 -27.66 -1.91
CA ALA A 221 1.88 -28.94 -1.24
C ALA A 221 1.91 -28.86 0.31
N SER A 222 2.74 -28.00 0.89
CA SER A 222 2.82 -27.82 2.35
C SER A 222 1.67 -27.02 2.95
N GLU A 223 0.91 -26.30 2.12
CA GLU A 223 -0.10 -25.32 2.55
C GLU A 223 -1.53 -25.74 2.18
N LYS A 224 -1.73 -26.97 1.68
CA LYS A 224 -3.01 -27.48 1.16
C LYS A 224 -4.21 -27.24 2.09
N THR A 225 -4.03 -27.45 3.40
CA THR A 225 -5.10 -27.37 4.41
C THR A 225 -5.18 -26.00 5.10
N LYS A 226 -4.26 -25.08 4.82
CA LYS A 226 -4.29 -23.75 5.46
C LYS A 226 -5.35 -22.86 4.81
N GLN A 227 -5.96 -22.02 5.63
CA GLN A 227 -6.91 -21.01 5.18
C GLN A 227 -6.18 -19.88 4.45
N ALA A 228 -6.83 -19.28 3.45
CA ALA A 228 -6.24 -18.19 2.67
C ALA A 228 -5.78 -17.01 3.55
N SER A 229 -6.48 -16.70 4.65
CA SER A 229 -6.07 -15.65 5.59
C SER A 229 -4.71 -15.88 6.25
N GLN A 230 -4.31 -17.15 6.44
CA GLN A 230 -3.06 -17.56 7.09
C GLN A 230 -1.88 -17.71 6.12
N LEU A 231 -2.15 -17.70 4.80
CA LEU A 231 -1.10 -17.77 3.79
C LEU A 231 -0.26 -16.49 3.77
N SER A 232 1.05 -16.66 3.51
CA SER A 232 1.92 -15.53 3.17
C SER A 232 1.47 -14.88 1.85
N GLY A 233 1.79 -13.60 1.64
CA GLY A 233 1.42 -12.90 0.40
C GLY A 233 1.88 -13.62 -0.88
N GLY A 234 3.12 -14.13 -0.89
CA GLY A 234 3.62 -14.93 -2.02
C GLY A 234 2.83 -16.23 -2.24
N ASN A 235 2.39 -16.91 -1.18
CA ASN A 235 1.58 -18.13 -1.32
C ASN A 235 0.12 -17.83 -1.70
N LYS A 236 -0.44 -16.69 -1.27
CA LYS A 236 -1.74 -16.20 -1.75
C LYS A 236 -1.71 -15.98 -3.27
N ARG A 237 -0.64 -15.37 -3.75
CA ARG A 237 -0.49 -15.11 -5.17
C ARG A 237 -0.25 -16.37 -6.00
N LYS A 238 0.52 -17.35 -5.47
CA LYS A 238 0.61 -18.69 -6.06
C LYS A 238 -0.74 -19.38 -6.13
N LEU A 239 -1.60 -19.21 -5.11
CA LEU A 239 -2.97 -19.73 -5.15
C LEU A 239 -3.80 -19.01 -6.23
N CYS A 240 -3.67 -17.69 -6.40
CA CYS A 240 -4.31 -16.98 -7.52
C CYS A 240 -3.82 -17.46 -8.88
N LEU A 241 -2.52 -17.73 -9.03
CA LEU A 241 -1.97 -18.33 -10.24
C LEU A 241 -2.58 -19.73 -10.46
N ALA A 242 -2.60 -20.59 -9.43
CA ALA A 242 -3.21 -21.92 -9.47
C ALA A 242 -4.69 -21.89 -9.90
N MET A 243 -5.46 -20.91 -9.41
CA MET A 243 -6.86 -20.69 -9.82
C MET A 243 -6.99 -20.30 -11.29
N ALA A 244 -6.02 -19.58 -11.85
CA ALA A 244 -5.99 -19.28 -13.28
C ALA A 244 -5.70 -20.53 -14.13
N LEU A 245 -4.95 -21.51 -13.58
CA LEU A 245 -4.50 -22.71 -14.30
C LEU A 245 -5.54 -23.83 -14.35
N ILE A 246 -6.36 -23.94 -13.31
CA ILE A 246 -7.33 -25.04 -13.18
C ILE A 246 -8.29 -25.07 -14.38
N GLY A 247 -8.75 -26.24 -14.83
CA GLY A 247 -9.62 -26.34 -16.01
C GLY A 247 -8.94 -26.23 -17.36
N GLY A 248 -7.60 -26.40 -17.42
CA GLY A 248 -6.88 -26.55 -18.69
C GLY A 248 -6.90 -25.31 -19.58
N SER A 249 -6.80 -24.11 -19.00
CA SER A 249 -6.86 -22.86 -19.75
C SER A 249 -5.73 -22.73 -20.78
N LYS A 250 -6.10 -22.45 -22.04
CA LYS A 250 -5.17 -22.27 -23.18
C LYS A 250 -4.60 -20.86 -23.24
N VAL A 251 -5.42 -19.85 -22.93
CA VAL A 251 -5.03 -18.43 -22.89
C VAL A 251 -5.12 -17.93 -21.46
N ILE A 252 -4.02 -17.40 -20.93
CA ILE A 252 -3.94 -16.97 -19.54
C ILE A 252 -3.45 -15.52 -19.47
N PHE A 253 -4.26 -14.67 -18.84
CA PHE A 253 -3.96 -13.29 -18.55
C PHE A 253 -3.42 -13.16 -17.13
N LEU A 254 -2.26 -12.55 -16.99
CA LEU A 254 -1.56 -12.36 -15.72
C LEU A 254 -1.33 -10.87 -15.53
N ASP A 255 -2.12 -10.25 -14.66
CA ASP A 255 -1.98 -8.84 -14.35
C ASP A 255 -1.05 -8.67 -13.13
N GLU A 256 0.22 -8.32 -13.35
CA GLU A 256 1.27 -8.20 -12.33
C GLU A 256 1.40 -9.44 -11.40
N PRO A 257 1.71 -10.64 -11.92
CA PRO A 257 1.70 -11.88 -11.15
C PRO A 257 2.74 -11.92 -10.01
N THR A 258 3.83 -11.16 -10.11
CA THR A 258 4.97 -11.21 -9.18
C THR A 258 5.09 -9.99 -8.26
N SER A 259 4.14 -9.06 -8.32
CA SER A 259 4.16 -7.82 -7.54
C SER A 259 4.13 -8.09 -6.03
N GLY A 260 4.99 -7.39 -5.28
CA GLY A 260 5.07 -7.49 -3.81
C GLY A 260 5.72 -8.78 -3.29
N MET A 261 6.40 -9.56 -4.14
CA MET A 261 7.14 -10.75 -3.73
C MET A 261 8.64 -10.54 -3.62
N ASP A 262 9.26 -11.35 -2.76
CA ASP A 262 10.72 -11.44 -2.69
C ASP A 262 11.31 -12.09 -3.96
N PRO A 263 12.55 -11.75 -4.35
CA PRO A 263 13.20 -12.26 -5.57
C PRO A 263 13.17 -13.79 -5.71
N VAL A 264 13.30 -14.54 -4.60
CA VAL A 264 13.29 -16.00 -4.63
C VAL A 264 11.94 -16.55 -5.05
N THR A 265 10.87 -16.05 -4.43
CA THR A 265 9.50 -16.46 -4.79
C THR A 265 9.14 -16.05 -6.22
N ARG A 266 9.62 -14.88 -6.70
CA ARG A 266 9.45 -14.44 -8.09
C ARG A 266 10.05 -15.44 -9.07
N ARG A 267 11.31 -15.86 -8.88
CA ARG A 267 11.96 -16.87 -9.75
C ARG A 267 11.22 -18.20 -9.78
N LYS A 268 10.64 -18.62 -8.65
CA LYS A 268 9.80 -19.84 -8.60
C LYS A 268 8.57 -19.69 -9.50
N ILE A 269 7.94 -18.51 -9.52
CA ILE A 269 6.82 -18.23 -10.43
C ILE A 269 7.27 -18.18 -11.88
N TRP A 270 8.43 -17.58 -12.17
CA TRP A 270 8.98 -17.53 -13.52
C TRP A 270 9.17 -18.93 -14.11
N ASN A 271 9.70 -19.86 -13.33
CA ASN A 271 9.85 -21.25 -13.74
C ASN A 271 8.49 -21.91 -14.07
N ILE A 272 7.45 -21.62 -13.28
CA ILE A 272 6.09 -22.11 -13.55
C ILE A 272 5.57 -21.54 -14.87
N LEU A 273 5.75 -20.24 -15.12
CA LEU A 273 5.30 -19.59 -16.36
C LEU A 273 6.04 -20.11 -17.60
N LEU A 274 7.35 -20.33 -17.50
CA LEU A 274 8.15 -20.94 -18.56
C LEU A 274 7.73 -22.39 -18.83
N GLN A 275 7.47 -23.17 -17.78
CA GLN A 275 6.95 -24.53 -17.92
C GLN A 275 5.60 -24.54 -18.65
N MET A 276 4.70 -23.62 -18.30
CA MET A 276 3.38 -23.51 -18.93
C MET A 276 3.43 -23.10 -20.40
N LYS A 277 4.36 -22.21 -20.75
CA LYS A 277 4.63 -21.88 -22.16
C LYS A 277 5.08 -23.13 -22.92
N ASN A 278 5.99 -23.93 -22.34
CA ASN A 278 6.46 -25.17 -22.96
C ASN A 278 5.36 -26.24 -23.10
N GLU A 279 4.31 -26.18 -22.28
CA GLU A 279 3.08 -26.98 -22.43
C GLU A 279 2.16 -26.50 -23.57
N GLY A 280 2.53 -25.44 -24.30
CA GLY A 280 1.77 -24.91 -25.43
C GLY A 280 0.79 -23.78 -25.09
N LYS A 281 0.80 -23.25 -23.86
CA LYS A 281 -0.15 -22.22 -23.43
C LYS A 281 0.27 -20.83 -23.91
N CYS A 282 -0.71 -19.98 -24.24
CA CYS A 282 -0.53 -18.58 -24.58
C CYS A 282 -0.64 -17.71 -23.32
N LEU A 283 0.42 -16.96 -23.00
CA LEU A 283 0.49 -16.14 -21.78
C LEU A 283 0.59 -14.66 -22.13
N ILE A 284 -0.24 -13.85 -21.49
CA ILE A 284 -0.24 -12.39 -21.62
C ILE A 284 -0.01 -11.80 -20.24
N LEU A 285 1.14 -11.19 -20.06
CA LEU A 285 1.68 -10.74 -18.79
C LEU A 285 1.77 -9.20 -18.81
N THR A 286 1.24 -8.52 -17.79
CA THR A 286 1.69 -7.15 -17.47
C THR A 286 2.63 -7.22 -16.29
N THR A 287 3.68 -6.40 -16.34
CA THR A 287 4.60 -6.26 -15.20
C THR A 287 5.13 -4.84 -15.11
N HIS A 288 5.56 -4.49 -13.90
CA HIS A 288 6.36 -3.30 -13.60
C HIS A 288 7.84 -3.64 -13.40
N HIS A 289 8.16 -4.93 -13.34
CA HIS A 289 9.49 -5.49 -13.17
C HIS A 289 10.06 -5.80 -14.55
N LEU A 290 10.95 -4.94 -15.04
CA LEU A 290 11.48 -5.04 -16.39
C LEU A 290 12.47 -6.21 -16.55
N ASP A 291 13.08 -6.64 -15.44
CA ASP A 291 13.79 -7.91 -15.27
C ASP A 291 12.90 -9.12 -15.57
N GLU A 292 11.64 -9.09 -15.13
CA GLU A 292 10.67 -10.16 -15.43
C GLU A 292 10.33 -10.22 -16.93
N ALA A 293 10.11 -9.05 -17.55
CA ALA A 293 9.85 -8.98 -18.97
C ALA A 293 11.05 -9.49 -19.78
N GLU A 294 12.26 -9.12 -19.39
CA GLU A 294 13.49 -9.56 -20.06
C GLU A 294 13.71 -11.08 -20.00
N VAL A 295 13.38 -11.72 -18.87
CA VAL A 295 13.56 -13.18 -18.71
C VAL A 295 12.41 -13.99 -19.31
N LEU A 296 11.17 -13.55 -19.15
CA LEU A 296 9.99 -14.33 -19.51
C LEU A 296 9.52 -14.11 -20.94
N SER A 297 9.63 -12.89 -21.45
CA SER A 297 8.92 -12.51 -22.67
C SER A 297 9.69 -12.89 -23.93
N GLU A 298 8.98 -13.42 -24.91
CA GLU A 298 9.51 -13.52 -26.28
C GLU A 298 9.25 -12.24 -27.06
N ARG A 299 8.19 -11.52 -26.67
CA ARG A 299 7.75 -10.29 -27.32
C ARG A 299 7.27 -9.29 -26.27
N ILE A 300 7.72 -8.07 -26.40
CA ILE A 300 7.36 -6.93 -25.58
C ILE A 300 6.51 -5.98 -26.39
N ALA A 301 5.41 -5.54 -25.79
CA ALA A 301 4.52 -4.51 -26.29
C ALA A 301 4.55 -3.33 -25.31
N ILE A 302 4.97 -2.14 -25.75
CA ILE A 302 5.00 -0.94 -24.91
C ILE A 302 3.81 -0.04 -25.28
N MET A 303 2.96 0.26 -24.29
CA MET A 303 1.84 1.19 -24.42
C MET A 303 2.12 2.53 -23.72
N ALA A 304 1.64 3.61 -24.32
CA ALA A 304 1.60 4.94 -23.72
C ALA A 304 0.30 5.67 -24.12
N LYS A 305 -0.33 6.36 -23.17
CA LYS A 305 -1.58 7.13 -23.37
C LYS A 305 -2.66 6.37 -24.18
N GLY A 306 -2.82 5.06 -23.93
CA GLY A 306 -3.80 4.20 -24.58
C GLY A 306 -3.42 3.69 -25.99
N LYS A 307 -2.24 4.05 -26.51
CA LYS A 307 -1.73 3.62 -27.82
C LYS A 307 -0.54 2.68 -27.69
N LEU A 308 -0.33 1.86 -28.71
CA LEU A 308 0.81 0.94 -28.82
C LEU A 308 1.98 1.66 -29.49
N LEU A 309 3.12 1.78 -28.80
CA LEU A 309 4.30 2.47 -29.33
C LEU A 309 5.23 1.52 -30.07
N THR A 310 5.65 0.43 -29.42
CA THR A 310 6.58 -0.54 -29.99
C THR A 310 6.16 -1.96 -29.65
N VAL A 311 6.39 -2.87 -30.59
CA VAL A 311 6.17 -4.31 -30.46
C VAL A 311 7.35 -5.06 -31.08
N GLY A 312 8.05 -5.86 -30.28
CA GLY A 312 9.17 -6.66 -30.78
C GLY A 312 9.85 -7.48 -29.69
N SER A 313 10.94 -8.14 -30.02
CA SER A 313 11.82 -8.85 -29.07
C SER A 313 12.50 -7.87 -28.10
N VAL A 314 13.01 -8.40 -26.99
CA VAL A 314 13.80 -7.63 -26.02
C VAL A 314 14.97 -6.92 -26.69
N ASP A 315 15.68 -7.64 -27.57
CA ASP A 315 16.88 -7.12 -28.24
C ASP A 315 16.55 -6.03 -29.25
N PHE A 316 15.43 -6.18 -29.98
CA PHE A 316 14.92 -5.14 -30.86
C PHE A 316 14.64 -3.83 -30.09
N VAL A 317 14.00 -3.93 -28.93
CA VAL A 317 13.72 -2.76 -28.08
C VAL A 317 15.01 -2.14 -27.55
N LYS A 318 15.94 -2.95 -27.04
CA LYS A 318 17.23 -2.46 -26.51
C LYS A 318 18.08 -1.78 -27.58
N LYS A 319 18.14 -2.33 -28.79
CA LYS A 319 18.94 -1.78 -29.90
C LYS A 319 18.37 -0.46 -30.44
N ASN A 320 17.04 -0.35 -30.52
CA ASN A 320 16.40 0.84 -31.10
C ASN A 320 16.24 2.00 -30.11
N PHE A 321 16.16 1.72 -28.81
CA PHE A 321 15.85 2.73 -27.78
C PHE A 321 16.88 2.82 -26.64
N GLY A 322 17.85 1.91 -26.57
CA GLY A 322 18.93 1.94 -25.60
C GLY A 322 20.10 2.83 -26.04
N ILE A 323 20.62 3.62 -25.11
CA ILE A 323 21.85 4.46 -25.18
C ILE A 323 23.20 3.67 -25.26
N GLY A 324 23.22 2.37 -25.65
CA GLY A 324 24.46 1.57 -25.75
C GLY A 324 24.90 0.76 -24.51
N TYR A 325 26.11 1.00 -24.01
CA TYR A 325 26.82 0.34 -22.91
C TYR A 325 27.13 1.34 -21.79
N HIS A 326 27.01 0.92 -20.53
CA HIS A 326 27.45 1.68 -19.37
C HIS A 326 28.81 1.22 -18.88
N LEU A 327 29.79 2.11 -18.98
CA LEU A 327 31.12 1.92 -18.43
C LEU A 327 31.17 2.52 -17.02
N ASN A 328 31.10 1.66 -16.01
CA ASN A 328 31.20 2.05 -14.61
C ASN A 328 32.62 1.84 -14.10
N ILE A 329 33.19 2.91 -13.55
CA ILE A 329 34.56 2.96 -13.08
C ILE A 329 34.54 3.27 -11.58
N TYR A 330 35.10 2.36 -10.78
CA TYR A 330 35.08 2.42 -9.33
C TYR A 330 36.46 2.68 -8.75
N ASN A 331 36.51 3.45 -7.66
CA ASN A 331 37.73 3.68 -6.90
C ASN A 331 37.84 2.68 -5.74
N LEU A 332 38.93 1.91 -5.71
CA LEU A 332 39.21 0.95 -4.64
C LEU A 332 39.81 1.60 -3.37
N LYS A 333 40.28 2.84 -3.44
CA LYS A 333 40.89 3.57 -2.30
C LYS A 333 40.00 4.74 -1.87
N ASN A 334 39.49 4.70 -0.64
CA ASN A 334 38.55 5.66 0.00
C ASN A 334 39.04 7.13 0.18
N SER A 335 40.02 7.60 -0.59
CA SER A 335 40.50 8.98 -0.59
C SER A 335 39.77 9.80 -1.65
N LEU A 336 38.88 10.70 -1.21
CA LEU A 336 37.98 11.50 -2.08
C LEU A 336 38.71 12.59 -2.88
N GLU A 337 39.68 13.29 -2.27
CA GLU A 337 40.39 14.40 -2.93
C GLU A 337 41.23 13.95 -4.14
N ILE A 338 41.85 12.77 -4.06
CA ILE A 338 42.66 12.20 -5.15
C ILE A 338 41.76 11.67 -6.28
N TRP A 339 40.51 11.35 -5.97
CA TRP A 339 39.57 10.78 -6.93
C TRP A 339 39.05 11.83 -7.91
N GLU A 340 38.67 13.01 -7.45
CA GLU A 340 38.14 14.09 -8.32
C GLU A 340 39.11 14.45 -9.45
N ASP A 341 40.40 14.62 -9.13
CA ASP A 341 41.47 14.86 -10.11
C ASP A 341 41.66 13.71 -11.12
N LYS A 342 41.43 12.45 -10.69
CA LYS A 342 41.50 11.28 -11.58
C LYS A 342 40.28 11.20 -12.50
N VAL A 343 39.09 11.55 -12.00
CA VAL A 343 37.84 11.54 -12.78
C VAL A 343 37.95 12.50 -13.97
N GLU A 344 38.50 13.69 -13.78
CA GLU A 344 38.69 14.64 -14.89
C GLU A 344 39.61 14.09 -15.99
N LYS A 345 40.70 13.40 -15.61
CA LYS A 345 41.59 12.73 -16.56
C LYS A 345 40.87 11.62 -17.33
N ILE A 346 40.11 10.77 -16.62
CA ILE A 346 39.34 9.68 -17.22
C ILE A 346 38.27 10.23 -18.18
N LYS A 347 37.57 11.30 -17.80
CA LYS A 347 36.59 11.99 -18.64
C LYS A 347 37.21 12.47 -19.95
N SER A 348 38.40 13.09 -19.88
CA SER A 348 39.11 13.55 -21.07
C SER A 348 39.56 12.40 -21.99
N LEU A 349 39.98 11.27 -21.43
CA LEU A 349 40.37 10.08 -22.19
C LEU A 349 39.19 9.48 -22.97
N ILE A 350 38.05 9.31 -22.30
CA ILE A 350 36.85 8.69 -22.91
C ILE A 350 36.25 9.61 -23.98
N MET A 351 36.11 10.91 -23.70
CA MET A 351 35.58 11.87 -24.69
C MET A 351 36.46 12.03 -25.93
N ASN A 352 37.79 11.82 -25.80
CA ASN A 352 38.70 11.88 -26.93
C ASN A 352 38.61 10.63 -27.84
N GLN A 353 38.36 9.46 -27.27
CA GLN A 353 38.30 8.20 -28.02
C GLN A 353 36.89 7.88 -28.54
N ILE A 354 35.83 8.32 -27.86
CA ILE A 354 34.43 8.05 -28.22
C ILE A 354 33.68 9.39 -28.26
N LYS A 355 33.34 9.85 -29.48
CA LYS A 355 32.71 11.16 -29.71
C LYS A 355 31.30 11.30 -29.13
N ASP A 356 30.57 10.18 -29.01
CA ASP A 356 29.19 10.14 -28.55
C ASP A 356 29.04 9.60 -27.10
N ALA A 357 30.15 9.48 -26.36
CA ALA A 357 30.11 9.05 -24.96
C ALA A 357 29.56 10.17 -24.06
N ARG A 358 28.53 9.87 -23.27
CA ARG A 358 27.94 10.82 -22.31
C ARG A 358 28.29 10.41 -20.88
N LEU A 359 28.61 11.41 -20.06
CA LEU A 359 28.87 11.21 -18.63
C LEU A 359 27.55 11.29 -17.87
N GLU A 360 27.27 10.29 -17.03
CA GLU A 360 26.07 10.32 -16.20
C GLU A 360 26.30 11.21 -14.97
N PRO A 361 25.38 12.15 -14.66
CA PRO A 361 25.55 13.09 -13.55
C PRO A 361 25.51 12.46 -12.15
N GLN A 362 25.01 11.23 -12.05
CA GLN A 362 24.69 10.59 -10.78
C GLN A 362 25.57 9.38 -10.55
N THR A 363 26.71 9.64 -9.96
CA THR A 363 27.51 8.56 -9.39
C THR A 363 27.74 8.83 -7.91
N ALA A 364 27.64 7.76 -7.12
CA ALA A 364 28.13 7.79 -5.74
C ALA A 364 29.58 8.30 -5.76
N ASN A 365 30.03 9.00 -4.70
CA ASN A 365 31.34 9.68 -4.65
C ASN A 365 32.58 8.81 -4.99
N LEU A 366 32.42 7.49 -5.19
CA LEU A 366 33.45 6.49 -5.48
C LEU A 366 33.23 5.75 -6.82
N CYS A 367 32.25 6.16 -7.64
CA CYS A 367 31.96 5.60 -8.96
C CYS A 367 31.95 6.73 -10.00
N VAL A 368 32.19 6.42 -11.27
CA VAL A 368 31.86 7.28 -12.43
C VAL A 368 31.29 6.38 -13.52
N SER A 369 30.14 6.73 -14.09
CA SER A 369 29.46 5.98 -15.13
C SER A 369 29.41 6.79 -16.44
N PHE A 370 29.68 6.11 -17.56
CA PHE A 370 29.63 6.67 -18.90
C PHE A 370 28.72 5.82 -19.79
N SER A 371 27.79 6.44 -20.52
CA SER A 371 26.99 5.77 -21.55
C SER A 371 27.71 5.85 -22.90
N VAL A 372 27.93 4.72 -23.55
CA VAL A 372 28.76 4.53 -24.74
C VAL A 372 27.96 3.79 -25.82
N PRO A 373 27.79 4.28 -27.07
CA PRO A 373 26.94 3.64 -28.08
C PRO A 373 27.35 2.21 -28.48
N PHE A 374 26.38 1.39 -28.92
CA PHE A 374 26.59 -0.01 -29.33
C PHE A 374 27.63 -0.18 -30.46
N ASP A 375 27.69 0.76 -31.41
CA ASP A 375 28.58 0.69 -32.57
C ASP A 375 30.07 0.88 -32.22
N SER A 376 30.37 1.33 -30.99
CA SER A 376 31.72 1.65 -30.54
C SER A 376 32.46 0.51 -29.82
N LYS A 377 31.95 -0.73 -29.86
CA LYS A 377 32.53 -1.92 -29.19
C LYS A 377 34.04 -2.11 -29.40
N SER A 378 34.53 -1.89 -30.62
CA SER A 378 35.96 -2.07 -30.95
C SER A 378 36.87 -1.03 -30.29
N SER A 379 36.36 0.18 -30.04
CA SER A 379 37.12 1.26 -29.39
C SER A 379 37.29 1.07 -27.87
N LEU A 380 36.44 0.25 -27.24
CA LEU A 380 36.48 -0.03 -25.80
C LEU A 380 37.70 -0.86 -25.39
N LEU A 381 38.26 -1.69 -26.28
CA LEU A 381 39.43 -2.53 -26.00
C LEU A 381 40.64 -1.71 -25.53
N ASN A 382 40.95 -0.61 -26.24
CA ASN A 382 42.07 0.27 -25.91
C ASN A 382 41.85 1.00 -24.57
N ILE A 383 40.59 1.29 -24.23
CA ILE A 383 40.23 1.94 -22.96
C ILE A 383 40.45 0.99 -21.79
N PHE A 384 40.04 -0.28 -21.93
CA PHE A 384 40.23 -1.28 -20.88
C PHE A 384 41.71 -1.54 -20.59
N GLU A 385 42.57 -1.58 -21.60
CA GLU A 385 44.01 -1.78 -21.42
C GLU A 385 44.64 -0.63 -20.60
N ILE A 386 44.30 0.62 -20.90
CA ILE A 386 44.83 1.80 -20.20
C ILE A 386 44.33 1.86 -18.76
N LEU A 387 43.05 1.55 -18.54
CA LEU A 387 42.41 1.66 -17.23
C LEU A 387 42.78 0.49 -16.28
N GLU A 388 42.94 -0.74 -16.80
CA GLU A 388 43.34 -1.90 -15.97
C GLU A 388 44.78 -1.82 -15.47
N ASN A 389 45.65 -1.07 -16.16
CA ASN A 389 47.03 -0.84 -15.71
C ASN A 389 47.09 -0.08 -14.37
N ASP A 390 46.04 0.68 -14.01
CA ASP A 390 45.95 1.36 -12.72
C ASP A 390 45.24 0.47 -11.69
N GLN A 391 46.00 -0.23 -10.83
CA GLN A 391 45.49 -1.15 -9.80
C GLN A 391 44.53 -0.50 -8.77
N SER A 392 44.38 0.83 -8.80
CA SER A 392 43.44 1.56 -7.94
C SER A 392 42.02 1.64 -8.49
N ILE A 393 41.82 1.25 -9.76
CA ILE A 393 40.57 1.38 -10.49
C ILE A 393 40.00 0.00 -10.80
N GLN A 394 38.68 -0.15 -10.59
CA GLN A 394 37.95 -1.32 -11.06
C GLN A 394 36.94 -0.91 -12.13
N ILE A 395 36.92 -1.64 -13.24
CA ILE A 395 36.03 -1.38 -14.37
C ILE A 395 34.90 -2.42 -14.37
N ASN A 396 33.70 -1.96 -14.69
CA ASN A 396 32.55 -2.81 -14.95
C ASN A 396 31.81 -2.28 -16.18
N LEU A 397 31.70 -3.10 -17.24
CA LEU A 397 30.88 -2.78 -18.40
C LEU A 397 29.52 -3.45 -18.23
N LEU A 398 28.46 -2.68 -18.23
CA LEU A 398 27.09 -3.17 -18.24
C LEU A 398 26.46 -2.86 -19.59
N MET A 399 25.73 -3.80 -20.16
CA MET A 399 24.88 -3.50 -21.31
C MET A 399 23.63 -2.75 -20.83
N ASN A 400 23.04 -1.94 -21.70
CA ASN A 400 21.81 -1.25 -21.34
C ASN A 400 20.70 -2.20 -20.93
N THR A 401 20.04 -1.80 -19.85
CA THR A 401 18.88 -2.49 -19.32
C THR A 401 17.66 -2.16 -20.18
N LEU A 402 16.70 -3.11 -20.23
CA LEU A 402 15.39 -2.81 -20.80
C LEU A 402 14.72 -1.63 -20.07
N GLU A 403 15.10 -1.37 -18.82
CA GLU A 403 14.65 -0.25 -18.02
C GLU A 403 15.02 1.11 -18.61
N GLU A 404 16.25 1.31 -19.04
CA GLU A 404 16.65 2.58 -19.65
C GLU A 404 15.97 2.81 -21.00
N ALA A 405 15.89 1.78 -21.84
CA ALA A 405 15.17 1.84 -23.10
C ALA A 405 13.69 2.24 -22.85
N PHE A 406 13.07 1.68 -21.82
CA PHE A 406 11.72 2.02 -21.41
C PHE A 406 11.61 3.47 -20.88
N ILE A 407 12.55 3.94 -20.08
CA ILE A 407 12.59 5.33 -19.57
C ILE A 407 12.69 6.32 -20.72
N ASN A 408 13.59 6.07 -21.69
CA ASN A 408 13.76 6.94 -22.86
C ASN A 408 12.47 7.04 -23.68
N ILE A 409 11.79 5.90 -23.91
CA ILE A 409 10.50 5.87 -24.60
C ILE A 409 9.44 6.68 -23.83
N GLY A 410 9.43 6.57 -22.50
CA GLY A 410 8.48 7.28 -21.63
C GLY A 410 8.70 8.79 -21.55
N MET A 411 9.95 9.25 -21.63
CA MET A 411 10.26 10.69 -21.60
C MET A 411 9.87 11.42 -22.88
N ASP A 412 10.05 10.78 -24.02
CA ASP A 412 9.77 11.34 -25.34
C ASP A 412 8.36 11.01 -25.85
N GLU A 413 7.45 10.55 -24.99
CA GLU A 413 6.08 10.12 -25.37
C GLU A 413 5.36 11.13 -26.27
N GLU A 414 5.45 12.43 -25.95
CA GLU A 414 4.82 13.46 -26.77
C GLU A 414 5.52 13.70 -28.10
N ALA A 415 6.84 13.57 -28.15
CA ALA A 415 7.60 13.65 -29.39
C ALA A 415 7.32 12.45 -30.30
N PHE A 416 7.24 11.24 -29.73
CA PHE A 416 6.89 10.02 -30.45
C PHE A 416 5.44 10.02 -30.94
N LEU A 417 4.49 10.48 -30.13
CA LEU A 417 3.08 10.62 -30.54
C LEU A 417 2.92 11.69 -31.63
N LYS A 418 3.69 12.79 -31.57
CA LYS A 418 3.74 13.79 -32.66
C LYS A 418 4.35 13.21 -33.94
N LYS A 419 5.43 12.43 -33.85
CA LYS A 419 6.00 11.67 -34.99
C LYS A 419 4.96 10.73 -35.61
N ALA A 420 4.18 10.02 -34.80
CA ALA A 420 3.10 9.15 -35.29
C ALA A 420 1.96 9.90 -35.99
N GLN A 421 1.66 11.14 -35.57
CA GLN A 421 0.69 12.01 -36.24
C GLN A 421 1.24 12.63 -37.53
N MET A 422 2.56 12.85 -37.62
CA MET A 422 3.23 13.46 -38.77
C MET A 422 3.68 12.45 -39.84
N ASN A 423 3.79 11.16 -39.52
CA ASN A 423 4.23 10.11 -40.44
C ASN A 423 3.15 9.69 -41.45
N GLY A 424 2.83 10.62 -42.35
CA GLY A 424 2.40 10.32 -43.73
C GLY A 424 3.56 10.36 -44.74
N SER A 425 4.75 10.81 -44.35
CA SER A 425 6.03 10.69 -45.08
C SER A 425 7.06 11.61 -44.41
N ILE A 426 8.29 11.14 -44.25
CA ILE A 426 9.57 11.88 -44.47
C ILE A 426 10.72 11.13 -43.78
N GLN A 427 11.84 11.08 -44.51
CA GLN A 427 13.12 10.49 -44.14
C GLN A 427 13.71 11.13 -42.88
N ILE A 428 14.36 10.26 -42.10
CA ILE A 428 15.11 10.55 -40.88
C ILE A 428 16.19 11.60 -41.20
N ASN A 429 15.99 12.83 -40.74
CA ASN A 429 17.06 13.84 -40.65
C ASN A 429 17.38 14.08 -39.16
N ASN A 430 18.66 13.85 -38.83
CA ASN A 430 19.30 13.89 -37.50
C ASN A 430 19.37 15.32 -36.90
N GLN A 431 18.25 16.02 -36.71
CA GLN A 431 18.28 17.39 -36.16
C GLN A 431 17.37 17.64 -34.94
N PHE A 432 16.90 16.60 -34.26
CA PHE A 432 16.20 16.75 -32.97
C PHE A 432 16.76 15.82 -31.88
N GLU A 433 18.09 15.77 -31.74
CA GLU A 433 18.75 15.23 -30.56
C GLU A 433 18.91 16.36 -29.52
N GLN A 434 17.81 16.76 -28.89
CA GLN A 434 17.86 17.31 -27.54
C GLN A 434 17.10 16.33 -26.65
N GLU A 435 17.73 15.19 -26.37
CA GLU A 435 17.28 14.27 -25.33
C GLU A 435 17.21 15.04 -24.01
N VAL A 436 16.00 15.15 -23.45
CA VAL A 436 15.77 15.82 -22.18
C VAL A 436 16.40 14.97 -21.08
N ASN A 437 17.47 15.47 -20.44
CA ASN A 437 18.10 14.78 -19.34
C ASN A 437 17.25 15.00 -18.06
N LEU A 438 16.75 13.93 -17.44
CA LEU A 438 15.94 13.98 -16.19
C LEU A 438 16.60 14.86 -15.12
N ASN A 439 17.93 14.79 -15.07
CA ASN A 439 18.73 15.50 -14.09
C ASN A 439 18.78 17.01 -14.34
N ASP A 440 18.67 17.47 -15.59
CA ASP A 440 18.64 18.90 -15.92
C ASP A 440 17.28 19.52 -15.58
N GLU A 441 16.18 18.78 -15.73
CA GLU A 441 14.87 19.23 -15.23
C GLU A 441 14.82 19.26 -13.70
N PHE A 442 15.42 18.28 -13.04
CA PHE A 442 15.55 18.26 -11.58
C PHE A 442 16.45 19.35 -11.02
N ALA A 443 17.60 19.61 -11.66
CA ALA A 443 18.55 20.63 -11.23
C ALA A 443 17.95 22.04 -11.26
N LYS A 444 16.92 22.27 -12.09
CA LYS A 444 16.13 23.52 -12.10
C LYS A 444 15.29 23.69 -10.82
N ILE A 445 14.99 22.62 -10.09
CA ILE A 445 14.14 22.65 -8.89
C ILE A 445 15.01 22.91 -7.66
N ILE A 446 15.10 24.18 -7.27
CA ILE A 446 15.95 24.61 -6.15
C ILE A 446 15.19 24.43 -4.81
N PRO A 447 15.79 23.79 -3.79
CA PRO A 447 15.17 23.62 -2.48
C PRO A 447 15.06 24.97 -1.73
N PRO A 448 13.91 25.27 -1.11
CA PRO A 448 13.72 26.50 -0.37
C PRO A 448 14.60 26.55 0.91
N ASN A 449 15.03 27.76 1.28
CA ASN A 449 15.94 27.97 2.42
C ASN A 449 15.37 27.51 3.77
N CYS A 450 14.04 27.49 3.93
CA CYS A 450 13.38 27.01 5.14
C CYS A 450 13.69 25.54 5.44
N LEU A 451 14.00 24.72 4.43
CA LEU A 451 14.38 23.32 4.60
C LEU A 451 15.79 23.13 5.13
N LYS A 452 16.57 24.19 5.39
CA LYS A 452 17.89 24.10 6.05
C LYS A 452 17.81 24.26 7.58
N ASN A 453 16.74 24.85 8.12
CA ASN A 453 16.61 25.19 9.54
C ASN A 453 15.88 24.11 10.35
N ASP A 454 16.35 23.77 11.56
CA ASP A 454 15.68 22.78 12.42
C ASP A 454 14.19 23.11 12.65
N PRO A 455 13.28 22.12 12.52
CA PRO A 455 11.87 22.34 12.73
C PRO A 455 11.62 22.76 14.19
N VAL A 456 10.91 23.88 14.37
CA VAL A 456 10.65 24.46 15.69
C VAL A 456 9.29 24.01 16.21
N TYR A 457 9.26 23.55 17.45
CA TYR A 457 8.02 23.20 18.14
C TYR A 457 7.15 24.43 18.38
N SER A 458 5.87 24.32 18.02
CA SER A 458 4.85 25.23 18.55
C SER A 458 3.53 24.50 18.72
N PHE A 459 3.01 24.57 19.96
CA PHE A 459 1.72 23.99 20.33
C PHE A 459 0.59 24.50 19.43
N ALA A 460 0.57 25.81 19.15
CA ALA A 460 -0.47 26.44 18.35
C ALA A 460 -0.52 25.92 16.90
N LEU A 461 0.64 25.63 16.28
CA LEU A 461 0.67 25.11 14.92
C LEU A 461 0.25 23.65 14.85
N GLN A 462 0.69 22.83 15.81
CA GLN A 462 0.23 21.44 15.89
C GLN A 462 -1.28 21.37 16.15
N PHE A 463 -1.79 22.21 17.05
CA PHE A 463 -3.24 22.35 17.29
C PHE A 463 -3.97 22.74 16.01
N LYS A 464 -3.49 23.78 15.29
CA LYS A 464 -4.07 24.23 14.02
C LYS A 464 -4.04 23.11 12.97
N ALA A 465 -2.96 22.36 12.87
CA ALA A 465 -2.82 21.25 11.94
C ALA A 465 -3.82 20.13 12.23
N CYS A 466 -3.92 19.69 13.49
CA CYS A 466 -4.88 18.66 13.90
C CYS A 466 -6.34 19.12 13.73
N PHE A 467 -6.61 20.40 13.95
CA PHE A 467 -7.94 20.99 13.71
C PHE A 467 -8.29 21.01 12.22
N LEU A 468 -7.39 21.50 11.36
CA LEU A 468 -7.56 21.54 9.90
C LEU A 468 -7.71 20.13 9.31
N ARG A 469 -6.93 19.18 9.81
CA ARG A 469 -7.02 17.76 9.46
C ARG A 469 -8.44 17.23 9.67
N LYS A 470 -9.02 17.48 10.84
CA LYS A 470 -10.38 17.02 11.15
C LYS A 470 -11.43 17.75 10.31
N LEU A 471 -11.26 19.07 10.13
CA LEU A 471 -12.13 19.88 9.27
C LEU A 471 -12.16 19.35 7.82
N PHE A 472 -11.00 19.03 7.22
CA PHE A 472 -10.96 18.48 5.87
C PHE A 472 -11.46 17.03 5.81
N GLY A 473 -11.10 16.19 6.78
CA GLY A 473 -11.54 14.80 6.84
C GLY A 473 -13.04 14.61 7.06
N MET A 474 -13.72 15.59 7.67
CA MET A 474 -15.16 15.54 7.91
C MET A 474 -16.00 16.25 6.82
N LYS A 475 -15.41 16.88 5.81
CA LYS A 475 -16.18 17.45 4.69
C LYS A 475 -16.89 16.34 3.89
N GLY A 476 -18.19 16.50 3.64
CA GLY A 476 -18.98 15.66 2.73
C GLY A 476 -20.02 14.77 3.40
N LYS A 477 -20.25 13.57 2.84
CA LYS A 477 -21.36 12.66 3.18
C LYS A 477 -21.40 12.25 4.66
N ARG A 478 -20.26 12.13 5.35
CA ARG A 478 -20.20 11.68 6.76
C ARG A 478 -20.73 12.74 7.75
N LEU A 479 -20.30 13.99 7.63
CA LEU A 479 -20.82 15.08 8.48
C LEU A 479 -22.27 15.41 8.14
N ALA A 480 -22.68 15.26 6.87
CA ALA A 480 -24.09 15.35 6.48
C ALA A 480 -24.93 14.25 7.17
N VAL A 481 -24.50 12.99 7.13
CA VAL A 481 -25.19 11.88 7.82
C VAL A 481 -25.23 12.10 9.33
N GLN A 482 -24.10 12.49 9.92
CA GLN A 482 -23.99 12.72 11.37
C GLN A 482 -24.89 13.85 11.86
N LEU A 483 -24.92 14.99 11.17
CA LEU A 483 -25.77 16.12 11.53
C LEU A 483 -27.24 15.85 11.20
N PHE A 484 -27.53 15.21 10.05
CA PHE A 484 -28.89 14.98 9.59
C PHE A 484 -29.66 14.07 10.55
N PHE A 485 -29.16 12.87 10.87
CA PHE A 485 -29.89 11.96 11.76
C PHE A 485 -30.02 12.50 13.17
N SER A 486 -28.97 13.10 13.74
CA SER A 486 -29.05 13.72 15.07
C SER A 486 -29.98 14.92 15.10
N SER A 487 -30.02 15.74 14.03
CA SER A 487 -30.92 16.89 13.97
C SER A 487 -32.39 16.48 14.01
N ILE A 488 -32.77 15.38 13.33
CA ILE A 488 -34.16 14.87 13.33
C ILE A 488 -34.63 14.61 14.77
N PHE A 489 -33.83 13.92 15.58
CA PHE A 489 -34.15 13.67 16.99
C PHE A 489 -34.16 14.95 17.85
N CYS A 490 -33.28 15.92 17.55
CA CYS A 490 -33.32 17.23 18.22
C CYS A 490 -34.60 18.04 17.89
N VAL A 491 -35.19 17.86 16.71
CA VAL A 491 -36.47 18.49 16.33
C VAL A 491 -37.66 17.75 16.95
N LEU A 492 -37.63 16.41 16.96
CA LEU A 492 -38.73 15.59 17.49
C LEU A 492 -39.01 15.87 18.97
N GLY A 493 -37.97 16.12 19.80
CA GLY A 493 -38.14 16.28 21.25
C GLY A 493 -39.07 17.41 21.64
N PRO A 494 -38.81 18.65 21.19
CA PRO A 494 -39.70 19.78 21.39
C PRO A 494 -41.09 19.59 20.74
N LEU A 495 -41.17 18.89 19.61
CA LEU A 495 -42.43 18.61 18.89
C LEU A 495 -43.35 17.67 19.68
N LEU A 496 -42.80 16.58 20.23
CA LEU A 496 -43.52 15.68 21.13
C LEU A 496 -43.88 16.37 22.46
N GLY A 497 -43.02 17.26 22.96
CA GLY A 497 -43.35 18.17 24.07
C GLY A 497 -44.58 19.05 23.79
N SER A 498 -44.67 19.66 22.61
CA SER A 498 -45.85 20.43 22.21
C SER A 498 -47.11 19.55 22.08
N LEU A 499 -46.97 18.35 21.52
CA LEU A 499 -48.09 17.41 21.36
C LEU A 499 -48.64 16.97 22.72
N THR A 500 -47.76 16.60 23.66
CA THR A 500 -48.17 16.22 25.02
C THR A 500 -48.93 17.35 25.73
N LYS A 501 -48.50 18.62 25.60
CA LYS A 501 -49.25 19.80 26.09
C LYS A 501 -50.65 19.89 25.46
N SER A 502 -50.79 19.63 24.15
CA SER A 502 -52.08 19.74 23.44
C SER A 502 -53.07 18.60 23.72
N THR A 503 -52.59 17.40 24.03
CA THR A 503 -53.46 16.21 24.26
C THR A 503 -54.19 16.24 25.61
N VAL A 504 -53.76 17.09 26.54
CA VAL A 504 -54.30 17.17 27.89
C VAL A 504 -55.37 18.27 27.94
N LYS A 505 -56.65 17.91 27.74
CA LYS A 505 -57.79 18.85 27.74
C LYS A 505 -57.90 19.66 29.04
N PRO A 506 -58.23 20.97 29.04
CA PRO A 506 -58.51 21.72 30.27
C PRO A 506 -59.66 21.08 31.07
N ILE A 507 -59.57 21.10 32.40
CA ILE A 507 -60.68 20.73 33.31
C ILE A 507 -61.27 22.06 33.77
N ASP A 508 -62.59 22.22 33.66
CA ASP A 508 -63.30 23.49 33.88
C ASP A 508 -63.65 23.77 35.36
N ASP A 509 -63.07 23.05 36.33
CA ASP A 509 -63.39 23.21 37.76
C ASP A 509 -62.27 23.92 38.52
N GLU A 510 -62.52 25.18 38.92
CA GLU A 510 -61.58 26.09 39.60
C GLU A 510 -61.32 25.78 41.10
N ASP A 511 -61.92 24.74 41.67
CA ASP A 511 -62.01 24.62 43.15
C ASP A 511 -60.81 23.91 43.84
N ASP A 512 -59.85 23.32 43.13
CA ASP A 512 -58.71 22.62 43.75
C ASP A 512 -57.33 23.11 43.25
N LEU A 513 -56.82 24.21 43.83
CA LEU A 513 -55.48 24.77 43.56
C LEU A 513 -54.36 23.70 43.64
N LYS A 514 -54.44 22.77 44.60
CA LYS A 514 -53.45 21.68 44.79
C LYS A 514 -53.48 20.69 43.62
N SER A 515 -54.66 20.39 43.08
CA SER A 515 -54.82 19.51 41.92
C SER A 515 -54.29 20.15 40.63
N TYR A 516 -54.46 21.47 40.49
CA TYR A 516 -53.93 22.26 39.38
C TYR A 516 -52.40 22.27 39.36
N TYR A 517 -51.74 22.65 40.46
CA TYR A 517 -50.26 22.65 40.54
C TYR A 517 -49.67 21.25 40.40
N LEU A 518 -50.30 20.22 40.95
CA LEU A 518 -49.86 18.83 40.81
C LEU A 518 -49.98 18.34 39.36
N ARG A 519 -51.00 18.79 38.63
CA ARG A 519 -51.17 18.50 37.20
C ARG A 519 -50.15 19.23 36.34
N GLU A 520 -49.92 20.52 36.57
CA GLU A 520 -48.90 21.29 35.85
C GLU A 520 -47.49 20.74 36.09
N TYR A 521 -47.20 20.29 37.31
CA TYR A 521 -45.96 19.59 37.64
C TYR A 521 -45.81 18.29 36.84
N ILE A 522 -46.87 17.46 36.76
CA ILE A 522 -46.84 16.20 35.99
C ILE A 522 -46.65 16.46 34.49
N ILE A 523 -47.31 17.49 33.93
CA ILE A 523 -47.16 17.87 32.52
C ILE A 523 -45.74 18.39 32.25
N SER A 524 -45.21 19.23 33.12
CA SER A 524 -43.85 19.77 32.95
C SER A 524 -42.79 18.68 33.11
N PHE A 525 -43.00 17.73 34.04
CA PHE A 525 -42.15 16.56 34.21
C PHE A 525 -42.20 15.61 33.00
N SER A 526 -43.38 15.38 32.40
CA SER A 526 -43.50 14.52 31.22
C SER A 526 -42.82 15.16 29.99
N ILE A 527 -42.94 16.48 29.82
CA ILE A 527 -42.26 17.23 28.76
C ILE A 527 -40.74 17.15 28.92
N TYR A 528 -40.22 17.33 30.14
CA TYR A 528 -38.79 17.20 30.42
C TYR A 528 -38.27 15.77 30.19
N LEU A 529 -39.05 14.75 30.55
CA LEU A 529 -38.68 13.36 30.35
C LEU A 529 -38.67 12.98 28.86
N CYS A 530 -39.66 13.43 28.07
CA CYS A 530 -39.66 13.24 26.61
C CYS A 530 -38.48 13.94 25.94
N ALA A 531 -38.26 15.22 26.25
CA ALA A 531 -37.12 15.98 25.74
C ALA A 531 -35.77 15.31 26.10
N PHE A 532 -35.67 14.75 27.31
CA PHE A 532 -34.48 14.02 27.74
C PHE A 532 -34.22 12.75 26.93
N ILE A 533 -35.24 11.89 26.75
CA ILE A 533 -35.11 10.62 26.01
C ILE A 533 -34.58 10.90 24.59
N GLU A 534 -35.19 11.85 23.90
CA GLU A 534 -34.91 12.13 22.49
C GLU A 534 -33.58 12.85 22.30
N LEU A 535 -33.24 13.75 23.22
CA LEU A 535 -31.93 14.41 23.22
C LEU A 535 -30.80 13.40 23.46
N VAL A 536 -30.94 12.48 24.43
CA VAL A 536 -29.91 11.47 24.67
C VAL A 536 -29.77 10.51 23.47
N MET A 537 -30.88 10.15 22.81
CA MET A 537 -30.82 9.40 21.56
C MET A 537 -30.05 10.17 20.48
N ALA A 538 -30.34 11.45 20.26
CA ALA A 538 -29.60 12.31 19.32
C ALA A 538 -28.09 12.39 19.65
N MET A 539 -27.77 12.49 20.94
CA MET A 539 -26.40 12.59 21.44
C MET A 539 -25.65 11.26 21.32
N SER A 540 -26.33 10.13 21.52
CA SER A 540 -25.76 8.80 21.32
C SER A 540 -25.38 8.56 19.85
N ILE A 541 -26.23 8.96 18.90
CA ILE A 541 -25.98 8.80 17.46
C ILE A 541 -24.80 9.70 17.03
N SER A 542 -24.77 10.96 17.47
CA SER A 542 -23.68 11.87 17.13
C SER A 542 -22.35 11.47 17.78
N SER A 543 -22.36 11.07 19.05
CA SER A 543 -21.17 10.64 19.78
C SER A 543 -20.57 9.35 19.24
N THR A 544 -21.36 8.46 18.62
CA THR A 544 -20.84 7.23 18.01
C THR A 544 -20.04 7.50 16.74
N SER A 545 -20.52 8.43 15.91
CA SER A 545 -19.76 8.89 14.75
C SER A 545 -18.42 9.50 15.21
N ILE A 546 -18.46 10.36 16.23
CA ILE A 546 -17.27 11.01 16.80
C ILE A 546 -16.26 10.01 17.38
N GLY A 547 -16.71 9.08 18.22
CA GLY A 547 -15.84 8.09 18.87
C GLY A 547 -15.26 7.06 17.90
N SER A 548 -15.90 6.84 16.74
CA SER A 548 -15.41 5.91 15.71
C SER A 548 -14.22 6.44 14.92
N VAL A 549 -14.04 7.77 14.84
CA VAL A 549 -12.93 8.39 14.09
C VAL A 549 -11.56 8.03 14.69
N PRO A 550 -11.32 8.15 16.03
CA PRO A 550 -10.09 7.65 16.65
C PRO A 550 -9.86 6.13 16.48
N VAL A 551 -10.91 5.34 16.30
CA VAL A 551 -10.78 3.90 16.00
C VAL A 551 -10.30 3.70 14.57
N GLN A 552 -10.90 4.41 13.61
CA GLN A 552 -10.45 4.39 12.21
C GLN A 552 -8.97 4.78 12.09
N GLU A 553 -8.56 5.85 12.76
CA GLU A 553 -7.17 6.33 12.71
C GLU A 553 -6.16 5.36 13.32
N ARG A 554 -6.58 4.57 14.32
CA ARG A 554 -5.75 3.50 14.90
C ARG A 554 -5.71 2.26 14.01
N GLN A 555 -6.83 1.87 13.41
CA GLN A 555 -6.92 0.76 12.47
C GLN A 555 -6.06 1.03 11.23
N GLN A 556 -6.16 2.24 10.67
CA GLN A 556 -5.35 2.71 9.53
C GLN A 556 -3.95 3.16 9.96
N LYS A 557 -3.62 3.09 11.26
CA LYS A 557 -2.32 3.45 11.85
C LYS A 557 -1.84 4.88 11.51
N GLN A 558 -2.76 5.78 11.14
CA GLN A 558 -2.48 7.20 10.91
C GLN A 558 -2.04 7.90 12.21
N LYS A 559 -2.66 7.56 13.34
CA LYS A 559 -2.29 8.11 14.65
C LYS A 559 -0.83 7.79 15.02
N TYR A 560 -0.38 6.58 14.66
CA TYR A 560 1.02 6.20 14.82
C TYR A 560 1.94 7.08 13.97
N ALA A 561 1.61 7.29 12.69
CA ALA A 561 2.38 8.16 11.81
C ALA A 561 2.48 9.60 12.33
N LEU A 562 1.38 10.15 12.87
CA LEU A 562 1.37 11.47 13.52
C LEU A 562 2.35 11.52 14.71
N ASN A 563 2.29 10.54 15.61
CA ASN A 563 3.14 10.51 16.80
C ASN A 563 4.62 10.45 16.46
N VAL A 564 5.01 9.61 15.49
CA VAL A 564 6.43 9.46 15.13
C VAL A 564 6.95 10.60 14.26
N MET A 565 6.07 11.33 13.56
CA MET A 565 6.44 12.56 12.87
C MET A 565 6.47 13.79 13.79
N GLY A 566 6.32 13.61 15.10
CA GLY A 566 6.53 14.66 16.10
C GLY A 566 5.25 15.36 16.59
N CYS A 567 4.06 14.85 16.25
CA CYS A 567 2.82 15.30 16.87
C CYS A 567 2.75 14.83 18.33
N ARG A 568 2.63 15.76 19.26
CA ARG A 568 2.38 15.40 20.67
C ARG A 568 0.93 14.93 20.84
N ILE A 569 0.68 14.19 21.93
CA ILE A 569 -0.61 13.56 22.20
C ILE A 569 -1.65 14.61 22.63
N GLU A 570 -1.23 15.64 23.37
CA GLU A 570 -2.11 16.65 23.96
C GLU A 570 -2.75 17.57 22.90
N PRO A 571 -1.99 18.18 21.94
CA PRO A 571 -2.59 18.98 20.87
C PRO A 571 -3.58 18.18 20.02
N TYR A 572 -3.33 16.89 19.80
CA TYR A 572 -4.19 16.00 19.03
C TYR A 572 -5.58 15.85 19.68
N TRP A 573 -5.63 15.49 20.97
CA TRP A 573 -6.91 15.29 21.66
C TRP A 573 -7.67 16.61 21.86
N ILE A 574 -6.96 17.69 22.21
CA ILE A 574 -7.57 19.01 22.41
C ILE A 574 -8.14 19.57 21.10
N ALA A 575 -7.41 19.44 19.97
CA ALA A 575 -7.91 19.87 18.67
C ALA A 575 -9.12 19.07 18.20
N ASN A 576 -9.10 17.74 18.41
CA ASN A 576 -10.23 16.89 18.07
C ASN A 576 -11.47 17.25 18.90
N PHE A 577 -11.29 17.47 20.21
CA PHE A 577 -12.37 17.88 21.11
C PHE A 577 -12.91 19.27 20.76
N ALA A 578 -12.04 20.23 20.44
CA ALA A 578 -12.45 21.58 20.05
C ALA A 578 -13.33 21.56 18.77
N PHE A 579 -12.95 20.76 17.77
CA PHE A 579 -13.79 20.60 16.57
C PHE A 579 -15.15 19.98 16.89
N ASP A 580 -15.19 18.92 17.70
CA ASP A 580 -16.45 18.25 18.05
C ASP A 580 -17.34 19.11 18.95
N SER A 581 -16.74 19.96 19.79
CA SER A 581 -17.48 20.98 20.52
C SER A 581 -18.13 22.00 19.56
N GLY A 582 -17.50 22.29 18.41
CA GLY A 582 -18.13 23.07 17.35
C GLY A 582 -19.36 22.37 16.76
N VAL A 583 -19.27 21.08 16.45
CA VAL A 583 -20.42 20.28 15.98
C VAL A 583 -21.53 20.22 17.04
N ALA A 584 -21.14 20.10 18.32
CA ALA A 584 -22.05 20.17 19.47
C ALA A 584 -22.85 21.46 19.49
N THR A 585 -22.17 22.60 19.31
CA THR A 585 -22.82 23.92 19.33
C THR A 585 -23.84 24.05 18.22
N ILE A 586 -23.61 23.47 17.03
CA ILE A 586 -24.57 23.48 15.92
C ILE A 586 -25.82 22.67 16.29
N LEU A 587 -25.67 21.46 16.83
CA LEU A 587 -26.81 20.63 17.25
C LEU A 587 -27.61 21.30 18.39
N PHE A 588 -26.90 21.91 19.34
CA PHE A 588 -27.52 22.70 20.41
C PHE A 588 -28.29 23.90 19.86
N LEU A 589 -27.75 24.63 18.89
CA LEU A 589 -28.44 25.75 18.23
C LEU A 589 -29.73 25.27 17.56
N ILE A 590 -29.70 24.15 16.85
CA ILE A 590 -30.90 23.56 16.23
C ILE A 590 -31.97 23.27 17.30
N TYR A 591 -31.60 22.64 18.41
CA TYR A 591 -32.51 22.36 19.52
C TYR A 591 -33.07 23.65 20.17
N SER A 592 -32.24 24.67 20.37
CA SER A 592 -32.68 25.95 20.93
C SER A 592 -33.65 26.69 20.00
N LEU A 593 -33.41 26.64 18.68
CA LEU A 593 -34.29 27.26 17.69
C LEU A 593 -35.64 26.55 17.61
N THR A 594 -35.68 25.21 17.68
CA THR A 594 -36.95 24.47 17.65
C THR A 594 -37.78 24.65 18.91
N THR A 595 -37.14 24.70 20.09
CA THR A 595 -37.84 25.01 21.36
C THR A 595 -38.46 26.41 21.35
N LEU A 596 -37.76 27.41 20.81
CA LEU A 596 -38.29 28.76 20.63
C LEU A 596 -39.42 28.82 19.60
N ALA A 597 -39.26 28.13 18.46
CA ALA A 597 -40.27 28.12 17.38
C ALA A 597 -41.60 27.47 17.81
N LEU A 598 -41.54 26.44 18.63
CA LEU A 598 -42.72 25.72 19.14
C LEU A 598 -43.31 26.34 20.42
N GLN A 599 -42.74 27.44 20.92
CA GLN A 599 -43.22 28.17 22.11
C GLN A 599 -43.45 27.28 23.35
N VAL A 600 -42.53 26.34 23.61
CA VAL A 600 -42.61 25.47 24.79
C VAL A 600 -41.99 26.19 25.99
N GLU A 601 -42.80 26.98 26.70
CA GLU A 601 -42.37 27.81 27.85
C GLU A 601 -41.63 27.03 28.93
N GLN A 602 -42.00 25.77 29.17
CA GLN A 602 -41.35 24.93 30.17
C GLN A 602 -39.88 24.66 29.85
N LEU A 603 -39.49 24.56 28.58
CA LEU A 603 -38.10 24.26 28.19
C LEU A 603 -37.22 25.52 28.06
N ASN A 604 -37.80 26.72 28.09
CA ASN A 604 -37.12 27.98 27.76
C ASN A 604 -36.40 28.61 28.98
N TYR A 605 -35.71 27.80 29.77
CA TYR A 605 -34.89 28.27 30.89
C TYR A 605 -33.41 28.18 30.55
N PHE A 606 -32.65 29.23 30.88
CA PHE A 606 -31.20 29.28 30.63
C PHE A 606 -30.45 28.09 31.25
N VAL A 607 -30.85 27.67 32.45
CA VAL A 607 -30.22 26.52 33.13
C VAL A 607 -30.48 25.20 32.39
N VAL A 608 -31.67 25.02 31.80
CA VAL A 608 -32.01 23.83 31.01
C VAL A 608 -31.14 23.76 29.75
N TYR A 609 -30.97 24.90 29.06
CA TYR A 609 -30.05 25.00 27.94
C TYR A 609 -28.60 24.69 28.32
N ALA A 610 -28.12 25.20 29.46
CA ALA A 610 -26.78 24.90 29.95
C ALA A 610 -26.59 23.40 30.27
N LEU A 611 -27.57 22.77 30.92
CA LEU A 611 -27.55 21.33 31.23
C LEU A 611 -27.45 20.48 29.95
N PHE A 612 -28.23 20.80 28.91
CA PHE A 612 -28.19 20.08 27.64
C PHE A 612 -26.87 20.27 26.90
N PHE A 613 -26.32 21.48 26.88
CA PHE A 613 -25.05 21.77 26.21
C PHE A 613 -23.87 21.02 26.85
N PHE A 614 -23.70 21.11 28.17
CA PHE A 614 -22.60 20.42 28.86
C PHE A 614 -22.77 18.90 28.91
N CYS A 615 -24.01 18.41 28.89
CA CYS A 615 -24.27 16.99 28.72
C CYS A 615 -23.75 16.47 27.37
N PHE A 616 -23.97 17.21 26.27
CA PHE A 616 -23.40 16.84 24.98
C PHE A 616 -21.89 16.70 25.02
N LEU A 617 -21.20 17.71 25.57
CA LEU A 617 -19.75 17.72 25.69
C LEU A 617 -19.24 16.53 26.52
N THR A 618 -19.99 16.16 27.56
CA THR A 618 -19.68 15.00 28.40
C THR A 618 -19.82 13.69 27.62
N TYR A 619 -20.87 13.52 26.82
CA TYR A 619 -21.05 12.33 25.96
C TYR A 619 -19.99 12.21 24.86
N VAL A 620 -19.52 13.34 24.31
CA VAL A 620 -18.39 13.37 23.39
C VAL A 620 -17.11 12.90 24.08
N ALA A 621 -16.81 13.40 25.28
CA ALA A 621 -15.63 12.96 26.02
C ALA A 621 -15.71 11.48 26.42
N LEU A 622 -16.90 10.99 26.77
CA LEU A 622 -17.16 9.59 27.08
C LEU A 622 -16.95 8.68 25.85
N SER A 623 -17.32 9.13 24.65
CA SER A 623 -17.13 8.33 23.43
C SER A 623 -15.65 8.16 23.07
N TYR A 624 -14.82 9.17 23.35
CA TYR A 624 -13.36 9.03 23.23
C TYR A 624 -12.78 7.99 24.18
N LEU A 625 -13.27 7.93 25.42
CA LEU A 625 -12.84 6.91 26.38
C LEU A 625 -13.27 5.51 25.91
N LEU A 626 -14.51 5.35 25.47
CA LEU A 626 -15.04 4.08 24.98
C LEU A 626 -14.43 3.62 23.67
N SER A 627 -13.89 4.54 22.86
CA SER A 627 -13.20 4.19 21.62
C SER A 627 -12.10 3.14 21.85
N TRP A 628 -11.47 3.11 23.04
CA TRP A 628 -10.41 2.16 23.39
C TRP A 628 -10.86 0.70 23.51
N LEU A 629 -12.16 0.43 23.63
CA LEU A 629 -12.69 -0.94 23.65
C LEU A 629 -12.71 -1.59 22.26
N PHE A 630 -12.56 -0.79 21.19
CA PHE A 630 -12.70 -1.26 19.82
C PHE A 630 -11.38 -1.18 19.04
N THR A 631 -11.10 -2.24 18.28
CA THR A 631 -9.96 -2.31 17.33
C THR A 631 -10.39 -2.07 15.88
N GLU A 632 -11.64 -2.43 15.53
CA GLU A 632 -12.19 -2.32 14.18
C GLU A 632 -13.24 -1.20 14.06
N PHE A 633 -13.20 -0.45 12.96
CA PHE A 633 -14.08 0.68 12.68
C PHE A 633 -15.56 0.30 12.55
N LEU A 634 -15.91 -0.72 11.75
CA LEU A 634 -17.31 -1.15 11.56
C LEU A 634 -17.93 -1.63 12.88
N SER A 635 -17.16 -2.37 13.66
CA SER A 635 -17.55 -2.86 14.98
C SER A 635 -17.79 -1.70 15.94
N SER A 636 -16.92 -0.68 15.93
CA SER A 636 -17.12 0.54 16.72
C SER A 636 -18.42 1.26 16.36
N LEU A 637 -18.72 1.48 15.08
CA LEU A 637 -19.95 2.15 14.66
C LEU A 637 -21.22 1.43 15.15
N LYS A 638 -21.28 0.10 15.01
CA LYS A 638 -22.46 -0.70 15.38
C LYS A 638 -22.63 -0.80 16.91
N TYR A 639 -21.57 -1.20 17.60
CA TYR A 639 -21.67 -1.55 19.02
C TYR A 639 -21.55 -0.36 19.96
N MET A 640 -20.86 0.72 19.59
CA MET A 640 -20.74 1.89 20.48
C MET A 640 -22.09 2.55 20.73
N MET A 641 -22.99 2.55 19.75
CA MET A 641 -24.35 3.11 19.91
C MET A 641 -25.14 2.31 20.93
N LEU A 642 -25.14 0.99 20.78
CA LEU A 642 -25.77 0.07 21.71
C LEU A 642 -25.17 0.23 23.12
N LEU A 643 -23.86 0.37 23.22
CA LEU A 643 -23.16 0.54 24.50
C LEU A 643 -23.60 1.83 25.21
N MET A 644 -23.68 2.96 24.48
CA MET A 644 -24.16 4.23 25.04
C MET A 644 -25.61 4.15 25.53
N ILE A 645 -26.50 3.50 24.77
CA ILE A 645 -27.92 3.38 25.12
C ILE A 645 -28.14 2.39 26.27
N PHE A 646 -27.61 1.17 26.17
CA PHE A 646 -27.91 0.10 27.12
C PHE A 646 -27.08 0.14 28.40
N ILE A 647 -25.87 0.72 28.40
CA ILE A 647 -24.99 0.74 29.58
C ILE A 647 -25.04 2.08 30.30
N PHE A 648 -25.07 3.20 29.59
CA PHE A 648 -24.98 4.52 30.22
C PHE A 648 -26.35 5.20 30.38
N TYR A 649 -27.25 5.01 29.43
CA TYR A 649 -28.56 5.66 29.45
C TYR A 649 -29.62 4.86 30.22
N MET A 650 -29.92 3.62 29.82
CA MET A 650 -30.98 2.80 30.44
C MET A 650 -30.75 2.56 31.94
N PRO A 651 -29.54 2.18 32.41
CA PRO A 651 -29.30 1.98 33.83
C PRO A 651 -29.35 3.31 34.59
N GLY A 652 -28.90 4.42 34.00
CA GLY A 652 -29.00 5.74 34.61
C GLY A 652 -30.46 6.15 34.88
N MET A 653 -31.36 5.90 33.92
CA MET A 653 -32.80 6.11 34.10
C MET A 653 -33.38 5.24 35.22
N ILE A 654 -33.08 3.94 35.19
CA ILE A 654 -33.56 2.98 36.19
C ILE A 654 -33.04 3.37 37.59
N CYS A 655 -31.76 3.71 37.71
CA CYS A 655 -31.14 4.13 38.97
C CYS A 655 -31.77 5.42 39.51
N PHE A 656 -32.12 6.38 38.65
CA PHE A 656 -32.78 7.61 39.09
C PHE A 656 -34.13 7.33 39.78
N PHE A 657 -34.93 6.41 39.25
CA PHE A 657 -36.24 6.06 39.81
C PHE A 657 -36.15 5.11 41.02
N LEU A 658 -35.18 4.20 41.06
CA LEU A 658 -35.05 3.20 42.13
C LEU A 658 -34.31 3.72 43.38
N VAL A 659 -33.30 4.57 43.19
CA VAL A 659 -32.41 4.99 44.29
C VAL A 659 -33.05 6.13 45.08
N LYS A 660 -33.59 5.78 46.25
CA LYS A 660 -34.11 6.77 47.22
C LYS A 660 -33.03 7.32 48.15
N GLN A 661 -31.90 6.62 48.34
CA GLN A 661 -30.82 7.06 49.22
C GLN A 661 -30.00 8.20 48.59
N THR A 662 -29.83 9.29 49.34
CA THR A 662 -29.17 10.52 48.87
C THR A 662 -27.70 10.31 48.51
N ILE A 663 -26.92 9.69 49.40
CA ILE A 663 -25.47 9.48 49.21
C ILE A 663 -25.19 8.68 47.93
N PHE A 664 -25.93 7.58 47.71
CA PHE A 664 -25.74 6.73 46.53
C PHE A 664 -26.12 7.45 45.23
N LYS A 665 -27.17 8.29 45.26
CA LYS A 665 -27.55 9.14 44.12
C LYS A 665 -26.46 10.14 43.76
N TRP A 666 -25.82 10.78 44.74
CA TRP A 666 -24.69 11.69 44.50
C TRP A 666 -23.50 10.97 43.87
N THR A 667 -23.14 9.78 44.37
CA THR A 667 -22.06 8.99 43.76
C THR A 667 -22.36 8.60 42.33
N LEU A 668 -23.62 8.25 42.03
CA LEU A 668 -24.06 7.96 40.67
C LEU A 668 -24.07 9.20 39.78
N CYS A 669 -24.43 10.39 40.30
CA CYS A 669 -24.36 11.64 39.56
C CYS A 669 -22.93 11.98 39.12
N PHE A 670 -21.91 11.66 39.93
CA PHE A 670 -20.51 11.85 39.55
C PHE A 670 -20.04 10.83 38.50
N LEU A 671 -20.64 9.64 38.43
CA LEU A 671 -20.19 8.57 37.54
C LEU A 671 -20.96 8.52 36.20
N LEU A 672 -22.27 8.76 36.21
CA LEU A 672 -23.16 8.64 35.05
C LEU A 672 -23.71 10.02 34.62
N PRO A 673 -23.39 10.50 33.41
CA PRO A 673 -23.89 11.78 32.90
C PRO A 673 -25.41 11.86 32.81
N SER A 674 -26.08 10.74 32.47
CA SER A 674 -27.54 10.64 32.36
C SER A 674 -28.26 10.95 33.68
N VAL A 675 -27.73 10.47 34.80
CA VAL A 675 -28.30 10.71 36.15
C VAL A 675 -28.12 12.18 36.55
N SER A 676 -26.96 12.76 36.23
CA SER A 676 -26.67 14.17 36.55
C SER A 676 -27.58 15.14 35.79
N LEU A 677 -27.89 14.87 34.52
CA LEU A 677 -28.82 15.68 33.74
C LEU A 677 -30.24 15.56 34.28
N LEU A 678 -30.72 14.32 34.52
CA LEU A 678 -32.09 14.10 34.97
C LEU A 678 -32.36 14.71 36.36
N SER A 679 -31.38 14.61 37.26
CA SER A 679 -31.44 15.28 38.56
C SER A 679 -31.40 16.81 38.46
N GLY A 680 -30.64 17.36 37.50
CA GLY A 680 -30.65 18.78 37.17
C GLY A 680 -32.01 19.27 36.65
N LEU A 681 -32.66 18.52 35.75
CA LEU A 681 -33.99 18.85 35.23
C LEU A 681 -35.06 18.82 36.34
N THR A 682 -35.01 17.83 37.25
CA THR A 682 -35.95 17.80 38.37
C THR A 682 -35.73 18.94 39.36
N ALA A 683 -34.48 19.35 39.61
CA ALA A 683 -34.19 20.50 40.46
C ALA A 683 -34.76 21.82 39.87
N VAL A 684 -34.82 21.95 38.54
CA VAL A 684 -35.48 23.10 37.90
C VAL A 684 -37.00 23.07 38.10
N LEU A 685 -37.63 21.89 38.06
CA LEU A 685 -39.06 21.75 38.35
C LEU A 685 -39.39 22.13 39.79
N ASP A 686 -38.58 21.64 40.74
CA ASP A 686 -38.78 21.88 42.17
C ASP A 686 -38.63 23.37 42.54
N LEU A 687 -37.84 24.14 41.78
CA LEU A 687 -37.74 25.59 41.94
C LEU A 687 -38.94 26.35 41.39
N ASN A 688 -39.52 25.90 40.27
CA ASN A 688 -40.63 26.59 39.63
C ASN A 688 -41.97 26.30 40.33
N TYR A 689 -42.11 25.12 40.93
CA TYR A 689 -43.33 24.66 41.59
C TYR A 689 -43.04 24.38 43.07
N ASN A 690 -43.43 25.30 43.96
CA ASN A 690 -43.12 25.23 45.40
C ASN A 690 -43.40 23.84 46.01
N PRO A 691 -42.39 23.17 46.61
CA PRO A 691 -42.52 21.81 47.13
C PRO A 691 -43.38 21.70 48.40
N SER A 692 -43.75 22.83 49.02
CA SER A 692 -44.59 22.85 50.22
C SER A 692 -46.09 22.63 49.93
N ILE A 693 -46.54 22.86 48.69
CA ILE A 693 -47.96 22.72 48.28
C ILE A 693 -48.23 21.30 47.76
N ILE A 694 -47.21 20.64 47.22
CA ILE A 694 -47.26 19.35 46.55
C ILE A 694 -46.52 18.39 47.47
N GLU A 695 -47.19 17.51 48.22
CA GLU A 695 -46.59 16.52 49.15
C GLU A 695 -45.75 15.43 48.43
N VAL A 696 -44.82 15.86 47.59
CA VAL A 696 -43.82 15.02 46.93
C VAL A 696 -42.58 15.10 47.82
N PRO A 697 -41.89 13.97 48.09
CA PRO A 697 -40.65 14.02 48.86
C PRO A 697 -39.65 14.96 48.18
N SER A 698 -39.48 16.14 48.77
CA SER A 698 -38.58 17.19 48.30
C SER A 698 -37.16 16.63 48.27
N PHE A 699 -36.67 16.31 47.07
CA PHE A 699 -35.29 15.90 46.88
C PHE A 699 -34.42 17.15 46.96
N PHE A 700 -34.00 17.49 48.19
CA PHE A 700 -33.06 18.56 48.52
C PHE A 700 -31.99 18.78 47.44
N ILE A 701 -32.08 19.91 46.72
CA ILE A 701 -31.04 20.93 46.40
C ILE A 701 -31.76 22.09 45.68
N GLU A 702 -31.68 23.30 46.23
CA GLU A 702 -32.29 24.52 45.65
C GLU A 702 -31.52 25.07 44.42
N TYR A 703 -30.39 24.48 44.02
CA TYR A 703 -29.48 25.07 43.02
C TYR A 703 -29.14 24.14 41.85
N PRO A 704 -29.87 24.23 40.72
CA PRO A 704 -29.61 23.48 39.49
C PRO A 704 -28.18 23.66 38.91
N TRP A 705 -27.53 24.79 39.21
CA TRP A 705 -26.17 25.12 38.75
C TRP A 705 -25.09 24.14 39.22
N VAL A 706 -25.32 23.44 40.34
CA VAL A 706 -24.38 22.43 40.85
C VAL A 706 -24.23 21.28 39.84
N PHE A 707 -25.31 20.86 39.19
CA PHE A 707 -25.29 19.78 38.20
C PHE A 707 -24.54 20.17 36.93
N VAL A 708 -24.58 21.45 36.54
CA VAL A 708 -23.75 21.98 35.44
C VAL A 708 -22.26 21.87 35.78
N CYS A 709 -21.88 22.20 37.02
CA CYS A 709 -20.49 22.08 37.48
C CYS A 709 -20.01 20.61 37.48
N ILE A 710 -20.89 19.67 37.85
CA ILE A 710 -20.59 18.23 37.81
C ILE A 710 -20.34 17.76 36.37
N LEU A 711 -21.16 18.18 35.40
CA LEU A 711 -20.99 17.84 33.98
C LEU A 711 -19.67 18.39 33.41
N ILE A 712 -19.30 19.62 33.78
CA ILE A 712 -18.00 20.21 33.39
C ILE A 712 -16.85 19.37 33.95
N PHE A 713 -16.92 19.00 35.23
CA PHE A 713 -15.93 18.16 35.87
C PHE A 713 -15.82 16.78 35.18
N GLN A 714 -16.95 16.13 34.87
CA GLN A 714 -16.98 14.86 34.15
C GLN A 714 -16.33 14.95 32.77
N THR A 715 -16.63 16.02 32.02
CA THR A 715 -16.03 16.25 30.69
C THR A 715 -14.51 16.30 30.78
N LEU A 716 -13.97 17.07 31.75
CA LEU A 716 -12.52 17.17 31.97
C LEU A 716 -11.92 15.84 32.44
N LEU A 717 -12.61 15.11 33.32
CA LEU A 717 -12.17 13.81 33.83
C LEU A 717 -12.04 12.77 32.70
N TYR A 718 -13.06 12.63 31.84
CA TYR A 718 -13.04 11.68 30.74
C TYR A 718 -11.97 12.02 29.71
N LEU A 719 -11.76 13.30 29.41
CA LEU A 719 -10.69 13.75 28.51
C LEU A 719 -9.30 13.43 29.10
N ALA A 720 -9.10 13.71 30.39
CA ALA A 720 -7.85 13.41 31.09
C ALA A 720 -7.57 11.90 31.13
N LEU A 721 -8.58 11.07 31.40
CA LEU A 721 -8.46 9.61 31.36
C LEU A 721 -8.11 9.11 29.94
N ALA A 722 -8.74 9.66 28.90
CA ALA A 722 -8.43 9.30 27.51
C ALA A 722 -6.96 9.60 27.16
N ILE A 723 -6.42 10.74 27.61
CA ILE A 723 -5.01 11.12 27.42
C ILE A 723 -4.08 10.20 28.22
N LEU A 724 -4.40 9.90 29.49
CA LEU A 724 -3.60 9.04 30.35
C LEU A 724 -3.49 7.60 29.81
N ILE A 725 -4.59 7.05 29.28
CA ILE A 725 -4.59 5.72 28.65
C ILE A 725 -3.67 5.71 27.43
N ASP A 726 -3.62 6.80 26.65
CA ASP A 726 -2.76 6.92 25.48
C ASP A 726 -1.27 6.98 25.83
N HIS A 727 -0.91 7.64 26.93
CA HIS A 727 0.46 7.62 27.46
C HIS A 727 0.90 6.23 27.96
N ARG A 728 -0.04 5.42 28.47
CA ARG A 728 0.20 4.05 28.92
C ARG A 728 0.19 3.06 27.76
N GLN A 729 1.22 3.09 26.90
CA GLN A 729 1.44 2.00 25.94
C GLN A 729 2.61 1.06 26.29
N LEU A 730 2.18 -0.20 26.42
CA LEU A 730 2.84 -1.51 26.36
C LEU A 730 3.82 -1.86 27.50
N LEU A 731 3.30 -2.62 28.47
CA LEU A 731 4.06 -3.53 29.33
C LEU A 731 4.76 -4.57 28.45
N SER A 732 6.07 -4.70 28.58
CA SER A 732 6.85 -5.74 27.92
C SER A 732 6.72 -7.05 28.69
N VAL A 733 6.58 -8.15 27.95
CA VAL A 733 6.70 -9.50 28.50
C VAL A 733 8.19 -9.78 28.74
N ASN A 734 8.55 -10.13 29.97
CA ASN A 734 9.91 -10.53 30.33
C ASN A 734 10.13 -12.00 29.92
N GLN A 735 10.62 -12.20 28.70
CA GLN A 735 11.18 -13.48 28.26
C GLN A 735 12.67 -13.28 27.97
N GLN A 736 13.51 -14.21 28.44
CA GLN A 736 14.95 -14.18 28.17
C GLN A 736 15.21 -14.59 26.71
N PRO A 737 15.79 -13.71 25.88
CA PRO A 737 16.08 -14.02 24.49
C PRO A 737 17.37 -14.83 24.35
N ILE A 738 17.41 -15.74 23.37
CA ILE A 738 18.64 -16.43 22.98
C ILE A 738 19.46 -15.46 22.13
N ILE A 739 20.63 -15.05 22.61
CA ILE A 739 21.57 -14.22 21.83
C ILE A 739 22.48 -15.18 21.09
N VAL A 740 22.56 -15.02 19.76
CA VAL A 740 23.41 -15.84 18.90
C VAL A 740 24.40 -14.90 18.23
N GLU A 741 25.69 -15.22 18.33
CA GLU A 741 26.74 -14.40 17.72
C GLU A 741 26.85 -14.69 16.21
N SER A 742 26.92 -13.63 15.41
CA SER A 742 27.11 -13.71 13.96
C SER A 742 28.51 -14.21 13.62
N LYS A 743 28.64 -15.01 12.56
CA LYS A 743 29.93 -15.57 12.11
C LYS A 743 30.80 -14.59 11.32
N ASP A 744 30.24 -13.49 10.79
CA ASP A 744 30.96 -12.57 9.91
C ASP A 744 31.78 -11.52 10.69
N GLY A 745 33.04 -11.34 10.27
CA GLY A 745 34.00 -10.41 10.87
C GLY A 745 33.55 -8.95 10.82
N ASP A 746 32.91 -8.52 9.72
CA ASP A 746 32.48 -7.13 9.52
C ASP A 746 31.35 -6.76 10.51
N VAL A 747 30.42 -7.69 10.74
CA VAL A 747 29.32 -7.54 11.71
C VAL A 747 29.86 -7.50 13.15
N ILE A 748 30.85 -8.33 13.46
CA ILE A 748 31.49 -8.35 14.78
C ILE A 748 32.26 -7.03 15.04
N GLN A 749 32.99 -6.54 14.04
CA GLN A 749 33.71 -5.27 14.12
C GLN A 749 32.76 -4.10 14.34
N GLU A 750 31.65 -4.05 13.60
CA GLU A 750 30.61 -3.05 13.79
C GLU A 750 29.98 -3.14 15.19
N ALA A 751 29.68 -4.35 15.66
CA ALA A 751 29.13 -4.55 17.01
C ALA A 751 30.10 -4.04 18.10
N LYS A 752 31.41 -4.23 17.92
CA LYS A 752 32.44 -3.66 18.82
C LYS A 752 32.50 -2.13 18.72
N ARG A 753 32.43 -1.57 17.50
CA ARG A 753 32.42 -0.12 17.26
C ARG A 753 31.27 0.57 17.98
N VAL A 754 30.07 -0.01 17.90
CA VAL A 754 28.82 0.54 18.47
C VAL A 754 28.72 0.36 19.99
N GLN A 755 29.41 -0.65 20.54
CA GLN A 755 29.54 -0.85 21.99
C GLN A 755 30.41 0.23 22.64
N ASN A 756 31.40 0.78 21.92
CA ASN A 756 32.19 1.89 22.42
C ASN A 756 31.31 3.13 22.65
N GLU A 757 31.48 3.80 23.80
CA GLU A 757 30.71 5.00 24.16
C GLU A 757 31.13 6.25 23.40
N SER A 758 32.27 6.22 22.71
CA SER A 758 32.79 7.31 21.86
C SER A 758 32.09 7.45 20.50
N CYS A 759 31.19 6.53 20.15
CA CYS A 759 30.50 6.54 18.87
C CYS A 759 29.45 7.68 18.81
N GLN A 760 29.64 8.66 17.91
CA GLN A 760 28.76 9.82 17.71
C GLN A 760 27.72 9.60 16.59
N ASP A 761 27.39 8.35 16.30
CA ASP A 761 26.38 8.01 15.29
C ASP A 761 25.00 8.58 15.67
N ARG A 762 24.20 8.97 14.68
CA ARG A 762 22.87 9.53 14.91
C ARG A 762 21.87 8.47 15.36
N VAL A 763 22.02 7.25 14.87
CA VAL A 763 21.22 6.09 15.27
C VAL A 763 22.15 4.99 15.75
N ILE A 764 21.95 4.54 16.98
CA ILE A 764 22.76 3.51 17.64
C ILE A 764 21.82 2.44 18.18
N ALA A 765 21.93 1.22 17.68
CA ALA A 765 21.22 0.05 18.21
C ALA A 765 22.22 -0.93 18.81
N ARG A 766 22.07 -1.24 20.11
CA ARG A 766 22.95 -2.13 20.88
C ARG A 766 22.21 -3.40 21.27
N ARG A 767 22.64 -4.54 20.70
CA ARG A 767 22.16 -5.91 21.00
C ARG A 767 20.63 -6.00 21.07
N ILE A 768 19.95 -5.40 20.11
CA ILE A 768 18.48 -5.39 20.06
C ILE A 768 17.94 -6.79 19.76
N SER A 769 17.02 -7.25 20.61
CA SER A 769 16.34 -8.53 20.44
C SER A 769 14.83 -8.37 20.61
N LYS A 770 14.06 -9.25 19.96
CA LYS A 770 12.61 -9.27 20.08
C LYS A 770 12.07 -10.68 20.09
N VAL A 771 11.32 -11.00 21.15
CA VAL A 771 10.50 -12.20 21.28
C VAL A 771 9.04 -11.76 21.36
N TYR A 772 8.20 -12.36 20.52
CA TYR A 772 6.74 -12.15 20.55
C TYR A 772 6.08 -13.07 21.58
N ALA A 773 4.87 -12.73 22.03
CA ALA A 773 4.14 -13.49 23.06
C ALA A 773 3.97 -14.98 22.73
N ASN A 774 3.92 -15.31 21.43
CA ASN A 774 3.81 -16.69 20.92
C ASN A 774 5.13 -17.48 21.04
N GLY A 775 6.16 -16.93 21.68
CA GLY A 775 7.51 -17.52 21.81
C GLY A 775 8.38 -17.38 20.56
N PHE A 776 7.86 -16.84 19.46
CA PHE A 776 8.64 -16.63 18.23
C PHE A 776 9.68 -15.50 18.43
N GLN A 777 10.96 -15.86 18.32
CA GLN A 777 12.07 -14.91 18.39
C GLN A 777 12.36 -14.34 17.00
N ALA A 778 11.94 -13.10 16.78
CA ALA A 778 12.10 -12.41 15.50
C ALA A 778 13.49 -11.76 15.33
N LEU A 779 14.16 -11.43 16.44
CA LEU A 779 15.50 -10.82 16.43
C LEU A 779 16.39 -11.41 17.51
N LYS A 780 17.64 -11.70 17.13
CA LYS A 780 18.60 -12.46 17.93
C LYS A 780 19.85 -11.62 18.27
N GLY A 781 19.64 -10.37 18.70
CA GLY A 781 20.70 -9.53 19.27
C GLY A 781 21.54 -8.75 18.25
N THR A 782 20.91 -8.05 17.31
CA THR A 782 21.64 -7.27 16.28
C THR A 782 22.18 -5.96 16.85
N SER A 783 23.34 -5.51 16.35
CA SER A 783 23.94 -4.22 16.73
C SER A 783 24.42 -3.49 15.48
N PHE A 784 24.12 -2.20 15.35
CA PHE A 784 24.60 -1.36 14.26
C PHE A 784 24.48 0.12 14.61
N GLY A 785 25.26 0.94 13.90
CA GLY A 785 25.21 2.39 13.98
C GLY A 785 25.11 3.02 12.59
N VAL A 786 24.44 4.17 12.50
CA VAL A 786 24.28 4.94 11.26
C VAL A 786 24.84 6.34 11.45
N GLU A 787 25.83 6.66 10.61
CA GLU A 787 26.56 7.93 10.63
C GLU A 787 25.74 9.08 10.02
N SER A 788 26.18 10.32 10.23
CA SER A 788 25.60 11.50 9.59
C SER A 788 25.86 11.48 8.08
N GLY A 789 24.84 11.77 7.26
CA GLY A 789 24.96 11.76 5.80
C GLY A 789 24.95 10.36 5.18
N GLN A 790 24.80 9.31 6.00
CA GLN A 790 24.81 7.93 5.55
C GLN A 790 23.37 7.43 5.26
N ILE A 791 23.20 6.74 4.13
CA ILE A 791 21.99 5.98 3.80
C ILE A 791 22.28 4.50 4.09
N PHE A 792 21.60 3.96 5.10
CA PHE A 792 21.71 2.57 5.54
C PHE A 792 20.54 1.73 5.02
N GLY A 793 20.85 0.71 4.22
CA GLY A 793 19.89 -0.21 3.63
C GLY A 793 19.79 -1.52 4.40
N LEU A 794 18.58 -1.90 4.79
CA LEU A 794 18.28 -3.19 5.40
C LEU A 794 17.64 -4.13 4.36
N LEU A 795 18.41 -5.14 3.95
CA LEU A 795 18.02 -6.19 3.02
C LEU A 795 17.81 -7.51 3.77
N GLY A 796 17.04 -8.42 3.18
CA GLY A 796 16.73 -9.73 3.76
C GLY A 796 15.48 -10.33 3.11
N PRO A 797 15.35 -11.65 3.02
CA PRO A 797 14.12 -12.28 2.52
C PRO A 797 12.95 -12.03 3.49
N ASN A 798 11.74 -12.41 3.04
CA ASN A 798 10.55 -12.31 3.88
C ASN A 798 10.72 -13.16 5.14
N GLY A 799 10.24 -12.65 6.28
CA GLY A 799 10.41 -13.32 7.58
C GLY A 799 11.79 -13.14 8.25
N ALA A 800 12.78 -12.51 7.61
CA ALA A 800 14.10 -12.30 8.19
C ALA A 800 14.12 -11.38 9.44
N GLY A 801 13.05 -10.62 9.67
CA GLY A 801 12.91 -9.71 10.81
C GLY A 801 13.07 -8.22 10.49
N LYS A 802 13.20 -7.84 9.20
CA LYS A 802 13.39 -6.44 8.73
C LYS A 802 12.39 -5.45 9.34
N SER A 803 11.09 -5.72 9.16
CA SER A 803 10.02 -4.87 9.68
C SER A 803 9.99 -4.86 11.21
N THR A 804 10.45 -5.92 11.88
CA THR A 804 10.58 -5.90 13.35
C THR A 804 11.71 -4.97 13.78
N THR A 805 12.86 -5.01 13.10
CA THR A 805 13.97 -4.08 13.31
C THR A 805 13.52 -2.64 13.09
N PHE A 806 12.85 -2.37 11.97
CA PHE A 806 12.31 -1.05 11.62
C PHE A 806 11.31 -0.55 12.68
N ASN A 807 10.34 -1.38 13.07
CA ASN A 807 9.35 -1.05 14.08
C ASN A 807 9.94 -0.81 15.47
N MET A 808 11.09 -1.38 15.80
CA MET A 808 11.78 -1.09 17.05
C MET A 808 12.49 0.26 17.03
N ILE A 809 13.19 0.59 15.94
CA ILE A 809 13.87 1.88 15.78
C ILE A 809 12.86 3.03 15.79
N THR A 810 11.73 2.83 15.11
CA THR A 810 10.61 3.78 15.03
C THR A 810 9.70 3.77 16.27
N CYS A 811 10.07 3.01 17.31
CA CYS A 811 9.41 2.95 18.62
C CYS A 811 7.96 2.44 18.61
N ARG A 812 7.54 1.76 17.54
CA ARG A 812 6.28 1.02 17.51
C ARG A 812 6.33 -0.22 18.39
N LEU A 813 7.47 -0.89 18.42
CA LEU A 813 7.72 -2.09 19.21
C LEU A 813 8.84 -1.79 20.21
N LYS A 814 8.60 -2.04 21.50
CA LYS A 814 9.69 -2.01 22.48
C LYS A 814 10.60 -3.24 22.27
N PRO A 815 11.92 -3.07 22.30
CA PRO A 815 12.84 -4.22 22.31
C PRO A 815 12.59 -5.08 23.56
N THR A 816 12.81 -6.39 23.46
CA THR A 816 12.79 -7.29 24.62
C THR A 816 14.08 -7.15 25.43
N THR A 817 15.22 -7.05 24.74
CA THR A 817 16.51 -6.65 25.31
C THR A 817 17.26 -5.74 24.35
N GLY A 818 18.25 -5.04 24.88
CA GLY A 818 19.07 -4.10 24.11
C GLY A 818 18.55 -2.67 24.22
N GLU A 819 19.37 -1.74 23.75
CA GLU A 819 19.12 -0.30 23.87
C GLU A 819 19.20 0.35 22.49
N ILE A 820 18.34 1.35 22.27
CA ILE A 820 18.37 2.17 21.06
C ILE A 820 18.53 3.63 21.49
N LYS A 821 19.57 4.28 20.96
CA LYS A 821 19.85 5.71 21.14
C LYS A 821 19.66 6.43 19.80
N LEU A 822 18.93 7.54 19.83
CA LEU A 822 18.71 8.44 18.70
C LEU A 822 19.23 9.82 19.10
N MET A 823 20.08 10.45 18.28
CA MET A 823 20.76 11.72 18.58
C MET A 823 21.36 11.78 20.01
N GLY A 824 21.99 10.69 20.46
CA GLY A 824 22.60 10.58 21.79
C GLY A 824 21.61 10.37 22.95
N GLN A 825 20.29 10.44 22.71
CA GLN A 825 19.27 10.23 23.74
C GLN A 825 18.69 8.82 23.68
N LEU A 826 18.44 8.22 24.87
CA LEU A 826 17.72 6.95 24.99
C LEU A 826 16.22 7.18 24.75
N ILE A 827 15.62 6.34 23.92
CA ILE A 827 14.20 6.40 23.52
C ILE A 827 13.23 6.42 24.72
N GLU A 828 13.59 5.78 25.83
CA GLU A 828 12.71 5.66 27.00
C GLU A 828 12.48 6.98 27.74
N LYS A 829 13.39 7.97 27.62
CA LYS A 829 13.39 9.18 28.44
C LYS A 829 12.76 10.43 27.79
N GLY A 830 12.51 10.45 26.47
CA GLY A 830 12.16 11.72 25.79
C GLY A 830 11.47 11.61 24.43
N LYS A 831 10.29 10.96 24.34
CA LYS A 831 9.60 10.74 23.06
C LYS A 831 9.24 12.03 22.30
N GLY A 832 8.86 13.11 22.98
CA GLY A 832 8.22 14.26 22.31
C GLY A 832 9.15 15.21 21.53
N GLU A 833 10.42 15.33 21.91
CA GLU A 833 11.40 16.22 21.25
C GLU A 833 12.19 15.48 20.19
N LEU A 834 12.55 14.23 20.47
CA LEU A 834 13.29 13.33 19.59
C LEU A 834 12.63 13.16 18.21
N PHE A 835 11.29 13.03 18.17
CA PHE A 835 10.54 12.72 16.96
C PHE A 835 10.19 13.94 16.11
N GLN A 836 10.50 15.16 16.55
CA GLN A 836 10.27 16.37 15.75
C GLN A 836 11.15 16.38 14.51
N ASN A 837 12.41 15.97 14.67
CA ASN A 837 13.42 15.90 13.61
C ASN A 837 13.40 14.58 12.83
N VAL A 838 12.32 13.78 12.96
CA VAL A 838 12.18 12.47 12.34
C VAL A 838 11.15 12.49 11.21
N GLY A 839 11.51 11.99 10.03
CA GLY A 839 10.61 11.71 8.91
C GLY A 839 10.37 10.21 8.79
N ILE A 840 9.11 9.76 8.67
CA ILE A 840 8.80 8.32 8.53
C ILE A 840 7.87 8.08 7.36
N CYS A 841 8.21 7.08 6.56
CA CYS A 841 7.34 6.45 5.58
C CYS A 841 7.19 4.96 5.94
N PRO A 842 6.13 4.54 6.65
CA PRO A 842 5.94 3.13 7.00
C PRO A 842 5.50 2.30 5.78
N GLN A 843 5.47 0.96 5.87
CA GLN A 843 5.06 0.09 4.75
C GLN A 843 3.62 0.35 4.26
N PHE A 844 2.72 0.72 5.18
CA PHE A 844 1.35 1.07 4.84
C PHE A 844 1.23 2.56 4.55
N ASP A 845 0.32 2.94 3.65
CA ASP A 845 0.07 4.33 3.33
C ASP A 845 -0.70 5.02 4.47
N SER A 846 0.02 5.82 5.26
CA SER A 846 -0.55 6.56 6.40
C SER A 846 -1.25 7.86 5.99
N LEU A 847 -2.08 7.81 4.95
CA LEU A 847 -2.77 8.97 4.37
C LEU A 847 -4.22 9.06 4.85
N PHE A 848 -4.76 10.27 4.94
CA PHE A 848 -6.17 10.52 5.22
C PHE A 848 -7.00 10.46 3.94
N GLU A 849 -7.79 9.40 3.76
CA GLU A 849 -8.55 9.08 2.53
C GLU A 849 -9.33 10.27 1.93
N LEU A 850 -9.97 11.07 2.78
CA LEU A 850 -10.86 12.17 2.39
C LEU A 850 -10.14 13.51 2.17
N VAL A 851 -8.84 13.60 2.46
CA VAL A 851 -8.08 14.85 2.33
C VAL A 851 -7.37 14.89 0.97
N THR A 852 -7.28 16.08 0.37
CA THR A 852 -6.59 16.27 -0.93
C THR A 852 -5.07 16.25 -0.78
N VAL A 853 -4.34 16.04 -1.88
CA VAL A 853 -2.85 16.01 -1.89
C VAL A 853 -2.26 17.30 -1.31
N LYS A 854 -2.69 18.46 -1.81
CA LYS A 854 -2.21 19.76 -1.30
C LYS A 854 -2.49 19.95 0.18
N GLN A 855 -3.70 19.58 0.62
CA GLN A 855 -4.09 19.71 2.02
C GLN A 855 -3.26 18.82 2.94
N HIS A 856 -2.87 17.61 2.51
CA HIS A 856 -1.95 16.76 3.26
C HIS A 856 -0.61 17.47 3.47
N LEU A 857 0.01 17.97 2.40
CA LEU A 857 1.31 18.64 2.50
C LEU A 857 1.23 19.87 3.43
N ILE A 858 0.13 20.64 3.37
CA ILE A 858 -0.10 21.79 4.26
C ILE A 858 -0.23 21.35 5.73
N ILE A 859 -1.02 20.31 6.03
CA ILE A 859 -1.17 19.80 7.41
C ILE A 859 0.19 19.39 7.97
N TRP A 860 0.99 18.68 7.18
CA TRP A 860 2.32 18.23 7.60
C TRP A 860 3.33 19.36 7.71
N ALA A 861 3.26 20.38 6.85
CA ALA A 861 4.08 21.58 6.97
C ALA A 861 3.87 22.24 8.35
N TYR A 862 2.61 22.41 8.77
CA TYR A 862 2.28 22.97 10.09
C TYR A 862 2.69 22.05 11.24
N LEU A 863 2.57 20.72 11.10
CA LEU A 863 3.05 19.77 12.12
C LEU A 863 4.57 19.87 12.35
N LYS A 864 5.32 20.14 11.28
CA LYS A 864 6.77 20.37 11.31
C LYS A 864 7.18 21.81 11.66
N GLY A 865 6.23 22.68 11.97
CA GLY A 865 6.51 24.03 12.44
C GLY A 865 6.72 25.08 11.35
N LEU A 866 6.48 24.75 10.07
CA LEU A 866 6.57 25.70 8.96
C LEU A 866 5.33 26.59 8.90
N ASN A 867 5.51 27.89 8.68
CA ASN A 867 4.44 28.88 8.69
C ASN A 867 4.43 29.82 7.49
N GLY A 868 3.24 30.32 7.15
CA GLY A 868 3.05 31.38 6.17
C GLY A 868 3.61 31.02 4.79
N THR A 869 4.51 31.84 4.29
CA THR A 869 5.18 31.69 2.99
C THR A 869 6.05 30.44 2.93
N ASP A 870 6.70 30.08 4.03
CA ASP A 870 7.66 28.96 4.06
C ASP A 870 6.96 27.62 3.88
N ALA A 871 5.75 27.50 4.43
CA ALA A 871 4.88 26.33 4.25
C ALA A 871 4.46 26.19 2.78
N ILE A 872 4.04 27.29 2.14
CA ILE A 872 3.60 27.28 0.73
C ILE A 872 4.75 26.93 -0.20
N GLN A 873 5.92 27.55 -0.03
CA GLN A 873 7.11 27.26 -0.83
C GLN A 873 7.57 25.80 -0.67
N SER A 874 7.51 25.26 0.54
CA SER A 874 7.85 23.86 0.79
C SER A 874 6.84 22.91 0.11
N VAL A 875 5.55 23.21 0.18
CA VAL A 875 4.50 22.42 -0.47
C VAL A 875 4.67 22.42 -1.98
N GLU A 876 4.89 23.59 -2.60
CA GLU A 876 5.14 23.69 -4.04
C GLU A 876 6.43 22.97 -4.47
N TYR A 877 7.49 23.05 -3.67
CA TYR A 877 8.73 22.32 -3.92
C TYR A 877 8.48 20.80 -3.95
N PHE A 878 7.86 20.24 -2.91
CA PHE A 878 7.62 18.80 -2.85
C PHE A 878 6.55 18.30 -3.84
N MET A 879 5.59 19.14 -4.22
CA MET A 879 4.65 18.83 -5.31
C MET A 879 5.38 18.63 -6.64
N LYS A 880 6.30 19.54 -6.98
CA LYS A 880 7.11 19.46 -8.22
C LYS A 880 8.10 18.30 -8.19
N VAL A 881 8.87 18.16 -7.11
CA VAL A 881 9.87 17.10 -6.95
C VAL A 881 9.26 15.70 -7.08
N MET A 882 8.04 15.51 -6.58
CA MET A 882 7.35 14.21 -6.58
C MET A 882 6.38 14.03 -7.75
N GLN A 883 6.35 14.97 -8.70
CA GLN A 883 5.45 14.97 -9.86
C GLN A 883 3.96 14.77 -9.49
N LEU A 884 3.49 15.53 -8.51
CA LEU A 884 2.10 15.45 -8.00
C LEU A 884 1.22 16.62 -8.45
N ASP A 885 1.71 17.51 -9.31
CA ASP A 885 1.00 18.74 -9.74
C ASP A 885 -0.37 18.45 -10.38
N ALA A 886 -0.47 17.41 -11.22
CA ALA A 886 -1.72 17.00 -11.85
C ALA A 886 -2.80 16.52 -10.85
N TYR A 887 -2.38 16.11 -9.65
CA TYR A 887 -3.26 15.52 -8.63
C TYR A 887 -3.47 16.43 -7.41
N GLU A 888 -3.11 17.71 -7.50
CA GLU A 888 -3.14 18.68 -6.39
C GLU A 888 -4.46 18.67 -5.60
N ASN A 889 -5.59 18.71 -6.31
CA ASN A 889 -6.95 18.79 -5.75
C ASN A 889 -7.68 17.43 -5.69
N VAL A 890 -6.99 16.33 -5.99
CA VAL A 890 -7.57 14.98 -5.94
C VAL A 890 -7.48 14.44 -4.51
N HIS A 891 -8.55 13.77 -4.06
CA HIS A 891 -8.58 13.09 -2.76
C HIS A 891 -7.61 11.91 -2.74
N SER A 892 -6.94 11.70 -1.60
CA SER A 892 -5.91 10.67 -1.49
C SER A 892 -6.43 9.26 -1.77
N ASP A 893 -7.71 8.96 -1.47
CA ASP A 893 -8.31 7.65 -1.73
C ASP A 893 -8.29 7.27 -3.23
N LYS A 894 -8.54 8.25 -4.11
CA LYS A 894 -8.57 8.08 -5.57
C LYS A 894 -7.20 7.99 -6.22
N LEU A 895 -6.11 8.22 -5.47
CA LEU A 895 -4.76 8.09 -5.99
C LEU A 895 -4.41 6.61 -6.23
N SER A 896 -3.63 6.36 -7.27
CA SER A 896 -2.98 5.06 -7.48
C SER A 896 -2.01 4.76 -6.33
N GLY A 897 -1.73 3.48 -6.07
CA GLY A 897 -0.79 3.06 -5.01
C GLY A 897 0.58 3.73 -5.12
N GLY A 898 1.17 3.82 -6.32
CA GLY A 898 2.43 4.54 -6.53
C GLY A 898 2.35 6.03 -6.20
N ASN A 899 1.25 6.72 -6.55
CA ASN A 899 1.06 8.14 -6.20
C ASN A 899 0.82 8.33 -4.69
N LYS A 900 0.12 7.40 -4.02
CA LYS A 900 0.00 7.37 -2.55
C LYS A 900 1.39 7.24 -1.90
N ARG A 901 2.22 6.33 -2.42
CA ARG A 901 3.60 6.14 -1.95
C ARG A 901 4.46 7.38 -2.10
N LYS A 902 4.40 8.04 -3.27
CA LYS A 902 5.07 9.32 -3.52
C LYS A 902 4.64 10.38 -2.51
N LEU A 903 3.34 10.50 -2.24
CA LEU A 903 2.85 11.41 -1.20
C LEU A 903 3.40 11.06 0.19
N CYS A 904 3.40 9.79 0.58
CA CYS A 904 3.97 9.35 1.87
C CYS A 904 5.47 9.72 2.01
N VAL A 905 6.26 9.54 0.96
CA VAL A 905 7.68 9.93 0.96
C VAL A 905 7.84 11.45 1.03
N ALA A 906 6.99 12.20 0.31
CA ALA A 906 6.96 13.66 0.38
C ALA A 906 6.73 14.13 1.82
N LEU A 907 5.72 13.57 2.50
CA LEU A 907 5.37 13.89 3.88
C LEU A 907 6.50 13.57 4.87
N ALA A 908 7.31 12.54 4.61
CA ALA A 908 8.47 12.21 5.44
C ALA A 908 9.63 13.21 5.25
N LEU A 909 9.83 13.72 4.04
CA LEU A 909 10.86 14.72 3.70
C LEU A 909 10.45 16.15 4.11
N MET A 910 9.16 16.41 4.31
CA MET A 910 8.65 17.70 4.78
C MET A 910 9.36 18.17 6.05
N GLY A 911 9.71 19.46 6.07
CA GLY A 911 10.39 20.10 7.21
C GLY A 911 11.90 19.89 7.27
N GLY A 912 12.50 19.13 6.35
CA GLY A 912 13.94 18.89 6.30
C GLY A 912 14.43 18.11 7.54
N THR A 913 14.03 16.86 7.67
CA THR A 913 14.34 16.06 8.87
C THR A 913 15.78 15.52 8.86
N ASN A 914 16.46 15.57 10.01
CA ASN A 914 17.84 15.07 10.17
C ASN A 914 17.93 13.54 10.27
N MET A 915 16.81 12.87 10.54
CA MET A 915 16.66 11.42 10.57
C MET A 915 15.44 11.00 9.76
N GLN A 916 15.61 10.07 8.83
CA GLN A 916 14.51 9.59 7.98
C GLN A 916 14.46 8.06 7.97
N PHE A 917 13.25 7.51 8.09
CA PHE A 917 12.99 6.09 8.11
C PHE A 917 12.01 5.74 6.98
N PHE A 918 12.47 4.95 6.01
CA PHE A 918 11.66 4.51 4.88
C PHE A 918 11.48 2.99 4.91
N ASP A 919 10.25 2.50 4.87
CA ASP A 919 9.96 1.07 4.84
C ASP A 919 9.40 0.71 3.46
N GLU A 920 10.25 0.33 2.51
CA GLU A 920 9.90 0.08 1.09
C GLU A 920 9.34 1.33 0.36
N PRO A 921 10.13 2.41 0.18
CA PRO A 921 9.60 3.68 -0.33
C PRO A 921 9.28 3.67 -1.83
N SER A 922 9.89 2.79 -2.65
CA SER A 922 9.61 2.69 -4.09
C SER A 922 8.54 1.65 -4.47
N SER A 923 7.85 1.05 -3.51
CA SER A 923 6.83 0.01 -3.78
C SER A 923 5.66 0.55 -4.61
N GLY A 924 5.35 -0.11 -5.74
CA GLY A 924 4.24 0.25 -6.64
C GLY A 924 4.44 1.56 -7.44
N VAL A 925 5.63 2.16 -7.38
CA VAL A 925 6.00 3.35 -8.16
C VAL A 925 6.57 2.90 -9.50
N ASP A 926 6.18 3.58 -10.58
CA ASP A 926 6.71 3.32 -11.93
C ASP A 926 8.22 3.62 -12.02
N PRO A 927 8.97 2.99 -12.96
CA PRO A 927 10.43 3.15 -13.06
C PRO A 927 10.90 4.60 -13.16
N ILE A 928 10.19 5.42 -13.95
CA ILE A 928 10.49 6.84 -14.12
C ILE A 928 10.32 7.55 -12.79
N ALA A 929 9.13 7.50 -12.19
CA ALA A 929 8.87 8.19 -10.94
C ALA A 929 9.71 7.66 -9.75
N ARG A 930 10.19 6.41 -9.81
CA ARG A 930 11.13 5.83 -8.85
C ARG A 930 12.50 6.51 -8.91
N ARG A 931 13.02 6.85 -10.09
CA ARG A 931 14.25 7.67 -10.22
C ARG A 931 14.05 9.06 -9.62
N PHE A 932 12.88 9.68 -9.87
CA PHE A 932 12.52 10.97 -9.23
C PHE A 932 12.52 10.88 -7.70
N LEU A 933 11.94 9.80 -7.17
CA LEU A 933 11.90 9.51 -5.74
C LEU A 933 13.31 9.39 -5.13
N TRP A 934 14.19 8.65 -5.81
CA TRP A 934 15.56 8.43 -5.35
C TRP A 934 16.36 9.74 -5.29
N ASN A 935 16.21 10.58 -6.31
CA ASN A 935 16.83 11.91 -6.36
C ASN A 935 16.35 12.79 -5.21
N ALA A 936 15.05 12.75 -4.90
CA ALA A 936 14.46 13.50 -3.79
C ALA A 936 15.07 13.08 -2.44
N ILE A 937 15.23 11.77 -2.20
CA ILE A 937 15.84 11.24 -0.97
C ILE A 937 17.31 11.65 -0.89
N GLN A 938 18.09 11.47 -1.96
CA GLN A 938 19.51 11.85 -1.98
C GLN A 938 19.70 13.37 -1.77
N ASN A 939 18.88 14.21 -2.39
CA ASN A 939 18.91 15.67 -2.18
C ASN A 939 18.52 16.03 -0.75
N GLY A 940 17.52 15.35 -0.18
CA GLY A 940 17.14 15.49 1.24
C GLY A 940 18.29 15.20 2.19
N VAL A 941 19.09 14.16 1.90
CA VAL A 941 20.31 13.82 2.67
C VAL A 941 21.37 14.89 2.52
N LYS A 942 21.67 15.32 1.30
CA LYS A 942 22.69 16.35 1.01
C LYS A 942 22.37 17.70 1.67
N LEU A 943 21.09 18.04 1.84
CA LEU A 943 20.67 19.32 2.43
C LEU A 943 21.03 19.47 3.91
N ARG A 944 20.98 18.40 4.70
CA ARG A 944 21.20 18.44 6.18
C ARG A 944 22.20 17.42 6.71
N ASN A 945 22.93 16.76 5.82
CA ASN A 945 23.70 15.56 6.14
C ASN A 945 22.85 14.58 6.95
N GLY A 946 21.59 14.36 6.54
CA GLY A 946 20.61 13.50 7.21
C GLY A 946 21.09 12.05 7.36
N ALA A 947 20.68 11.34 8.41
CA ALA A 947 20.85 9.89 8.49
C ALA A 947 19.57 9.21 8.00
N VAL A 948 19.68 8.28 7.05
CA VAL A 948 18.52 7.59 6.46
C VAL A 948 18.65 6.11 6.69
N ILE A 949 17.58 5.49 7.19
CA ILE A 949 17.44 4.03 7.23
C ILE A 949 16.31 3.65 6.30
N LEU A 950 16.61 2.82 5.32
CA LEU A 950 15.58 2.25 4.44
C LEU A 950 15.57 0.73 4.51
N THR A 951 14.38 0.14 4.52
CA THR A 951 14.20 -1.28 4.19
C THR A 951 13.82 -1.35 2.73
N THR A 952 14.38 -2.33 2.01
CA THR A 952 13.96 -2.60 0.64
C THR A 952 14.03 -4.10 0.34
N HIS A 953 13.27 -4.52 -0.67
CA HIS A 953 13.38 -5.84 -1.28
C HIS A 953 13.92 -5.73 -2.72
N THR A 954 14.13 -4.52 -3.24
CA THR A 954 14.67 -4.29 -4.58
C THR A 954 16.17 -3.99 -4.48
N MET A 955 16.96 -4.73 -5.26
CA MET A 955 18.42 -4.60 -5.20
C MET A 955 18.89 -3.30 -5.83
N ASP A 956 18.23 -2.84 -6.89
CA ASP A 956 18.59 -1.59 -7.58
C ASP A 956 18.40 -0.37 -6.68
N GLU A 957 17.37 -0.36 -5.84
CA GLU A 957 17.17 0.70 -4.85
C GLU A 957 18.30 0.70 -3.82
N ALA A 958 18.69 -0.49 -3.35
CA ALA A 958 19.79 -0.61 -2.40
C ALA A 958 21.13 -0.19 -3.03
N GLU A 959 21.41 -0.60 -4.28
CA GLU A 959 22.64 -0.25 -4.99
C GLU A 959 22.75 1.25 -5.29
N ASN A 960 21.66 1.90 -5.70
CA ASN A 960 21.67 3.32 -6.08
C ASN A 960 21.53 4.29 -4.89
N LEU A 961 20.80 3.91 -3.84
CA LEU A 961 20.60 4.78 -2.67
C LEU A 961 21.56 4.49 -1.51
N CYS A 962 21.85 3.22 -1.22
CA CYS A 962 22.48 2.88 0.05
C CYS A 962 24.00 2.95 -0.02
N SER A 963 24.56 3.80 0.83
CA SER A 963 26.01 3.82 1.10
C SER A 963 26.50 2.57 1.85
N LYS A 964 25.67 2.02 2.74
CA LYS A 964 25.97 0.83 3.55
C LYS A 964 24.74 -0.08 3.59
N ILE A 965 24.93 -1.37 3.37
CA ILE A 965 23.89 -2.38 3.30
C ILE A 965 24.15 -3.42 4.38
N ALA A 966 23.09 -3.84 5.07
CA ALA A 966 23.09 -5.00 5.95
C ALA A 966 22.10 -6.05 5.43
N ILE A 967 22.56 -7.28 5.24
CA ILE A 967 21.69 -8.41 4.87
C ILE A 967 21.33 -9.18 6.14
N GLN A 968 20.04 -9.19 6.46
CA GLN A 968 19.45 -9.86 7.62
C GLN A 968 18.88 -11.21 7.21
N ILE A 969 19.21 -12.26 7.98
CA ILE A 969 18.72 -13.64 7.81
C ILE A 969 18.29 -14.18 9.17
N ASN A 970 17.09 -14.75 9.25
CA ASN A 970 16.54 -15.39 10.47
C ASN A 970 16.80 -14.61 11.78
N GLY A 971 16.58 -13.28 11.75
CA GLY A 971 16.70 -12.40 12.90
C GLY A 971 18.12 -11.90 13.24
N GLN A 972 19.12 -12.14 12.39
CA GLN A 972 20.53 -11.73 12.58
C GLN A 972 21.10 -11.05 11.35
N PHE A 973 22.12 -10.20 11.52
CA PHE A 973 22.90 -9.69 10.39
C PHE A 973 23.95 -10.71 9.98
N SER A 974 23.87 -11.14 8.72
CA SER A 974 24.81 -12.10 8.14
C SER A 974 26.00 -11.41 7.51
N CYS A 975 25.79 -10.25 6.87
CA CYS A 975 26.86 -9.41 6.35
C CYS A 975 26.47 -7.94 6.40
N LEU A 976 27.49 -7.07 6.40
CA LEU A 976 27.35 -5.62 6.50
C LEU A 976 28.52 -4.94 5.77
N GLY A 977 28.24 -4.00 4.88
CA GLY A 977 29.27 -3.30 4.09
C GLY A 977 28.72 -2.44 2.97
N THR A 978 29.61 -1.84 2.16
CA THR A 978 29.20 -1.13 0.93
C THR A 978 28.71 -2.14 -0.12
N PRO A 979 27.84 -1.75 -1.07
CA PRO A 979 27.37 -2.66 -2.12
C PRO A 979 28.51 -3.34 -2.89
N GLN A 980 29.58 -2.59 -3.20
CA GLN A 980 30.77 -3.10 -3.89
C GLN A 980 31.55 -4.11 -3.04
N HIS A 981 31.77 -3.81 -1.76
CA HIS A 981 32.44 -4.73 -0.83
C HIS A 981 31.69 -6.05 -0.73
N LEU A 982 30.35 -6.02 -0.68
CA LEU A 982 29.53 -7.23 -0.64
C LEU A 982 29.63 -8.04 -1.94
N LYS A 983 29.61 -7.40 -3.12
CA LYS A 983 29.83 -8.06 -4.42
C LYS A 983 31.24 -8.67 -4.53
N GLN A 984 32.25 -8.00 -3.98
CA GLN A 984 33.63 -8.50 -3.97
C GLN A 984 33.82 -9.66 -2.99
N LYS A 985 33.21 -9.62 -1.81
CA LYS A 985 33.37 -10.64 -0.77
C LYS A 985 32.53 -11.89 -1.00
N PHE A 986 31.28 -11.73 -1.43
CA PHE A 986 30.31 -12.83 -1.54
C PHE A 986 29.85 -13.11 -2.97
N GLY A 987 30.21 -12.29 -3.96
CA GLY A 987 29.87 -12.57 -5.36
C GLY A 987 30.73 -13.70 -5.93
N ASP A 988 30.12 -14.61 -6.69
CA ASP A 988 30.81 -15.82 -7.18
C ASP A 988 31.66 -15.62 -8.46
N GLY A 989 31.96 -14.37 -8.84
CA GLY A 989 32.81 -14.05 -10.00
C GLY A 989 32.12 -13.22 -11.09
N TYR A 990 32.59 -13.36 -12.33
CA TYR A 990 32.01 -12.72 -13.52
C TYR A 990 31.16 -13.74 -14.29
N ARG A 991 30.02 -13.32 -14.81
CA ARG A 991 29.13 -14.13 -15.63
C ARG A 991 29.19 -13.65 -17.06
N VAL A 992 29.39 -14.58 -17.98
CA VAL A 992 29.38 -14.33 -19.41
C VAL A 992 28.15 -15.01 -19.99
N SER A 993 27.22 -14.24 -20.53
CA SER A 993 26.08 -14.77 -21.28
C SER A 993 26.32 -14.63 -22.77
N LEU A 994 26.18 -15.74 -23.48
CA LEU A 994 26.50 -15.92 -24.89
C LEU A 994 25.21 -16.26 -25.63
N GLU A 995 24.85 -15.47 -26.64
CA GLU A 995 23.70 -15.74 -27.50
C GLU A 995 24.12 -16.50 -28.75
N LEU A 996 23.58 -17.70 -28.93
CA LEU A 996 23.96 -18.61 -30.01
C LEU A 996 23.16 -18.33 -31.30
N GLU A 997 23.76 -18.61 -32.45
CA GLU A 997 23.03 -18.63 -33.72
C GLU A 997 22.10 -19.85 -33.84
N GLU A 998 20.98 -19.66 -34.56
CA GLU A 998 19.99 -20.72 -34.80
C GLU A 998 20.65 -21.84 -35.62
N ASN A 999 20.78 -23.03 -35.01
CA ASN A 999 21.35 -24.30 -35.53
C ASN A 999 22.74 -24.73 -35.00
N PHE A 1000 23.31 -24.11 -33.97
CA PHE A 1000 24.63 -24.53 -33.45
C PHE A 1000 24.57 -25.42 -32.18
N GLN A 1001 25.46 -26.42 -32.10
CA GLN A 1001 25.62 -27.29 -30.91
C GLN A 1001 26.48 -26.60 -29.83
N SER A 1002 25.90 -26.37 -28.65
CA SER A 1002 26.52 -25.76 -27.46
C SER A 1002 27.83 -26.42 -27.01
N GLN A 1003 28.00 -27.72 -27.26
CA GLN A 1003 29.12 -28.52 -26.75
C GLN A 1003 30.50 -28.09 -27.30
N GLN A 1004 30.59 -27.65 -28.55
CA GLN A 1004 31.87 -27.19 -29.14
C GLN A 1004 32.31 -25.86 -28.51
N LEU A 1005 31.37 -24.94 -28.30
CA LEU A 1005 31.61 -23.64 -27.64
C LEU A 1005 32.11 -23.83 -26.21
N ILE A 1006 31.47 -24.73 -25.45
CA ILE A 1006 31.83 -25.05 -24.07
C ILE A 1006 33.26 -25.63 -23.99
N SER A 1007 33.66 -26.45 -24.97
CA SER A 1007 35.01 -27.03 -24.99
C SER A 1007 36.11 -25.98 -25.21
N LEU A 1008 35.87 -24.97 -26.05
CA LEU A 1008 36.79 -23.86 -26.30
C LEU A 1008 36.93 -22.96 -25.07
N ILE A 1009 35.83 -22.68 -24.38
CA ILE A 1009 35.84 -21.86 -23.17
C ILE A 1009 36.61 -22.56 -22.04
N LYS A 1010 36.43 -23.88 -21.89
CA LYS A 1010 37.17 -24.68 -20.90
C LYS A 1010 38.67 -24.80 -21.18
N GLN A 1011 39.11 -24.60 -22.43
CA GLN A 1011 40.54 -24.62 -22.78
C GLN A 1011 41.27 -23.36 -22.29
N GLU A 1012 40.65 -22.18 -22.43
CA GLU A 1012 41.23 -20.91 -21.94
C GLU A 1012 40.97 -20.67 -20.45
N TYR A 1013 39.79 -21.04 -19.95
CA TYR A 1013 39.38 -20.86 -18.56
C TYR A 1013 39.06 -22.21 -17.91
N PRO A 1014 40.05 -22.91 -17.34
CA PRO A 1014 39.86 -24.27 -16.79
C PRO A 1014 39.00 -24.29 -15.51
N MET A 1015 38.81 -23.14 -14.83
CA MET A 1015 37.94 -22.98 -13.66
C MET A 1015 36.64 -22.22 -14.02
N CYS A 1016 35.95 -22.65 -15.08
CA CYS A 1016 34.64 -22.10 -15.46
C CYS A 1016 33.48 -23.04 -15.09
N ASP A 1017 32.45 -22.49 -14.46
CA ASP A 1017 31.20 -23.20 -14.15
C ASP A 1017 30.11 -22.83 -15.17
N ILE A 1018 29.30 -23.80 -15.60
CA ILE A 1018 28.19 -23.56 -16.52
C ILE A 1018 26.92 -23.45 -15.69
N LEU A 1019 26.24 -22.30 -15.76
CA LEU A 1019 25.04 -22.04 -14.97
C LEU A 1019 23.77 -22.43 -15.73
N GLU A 1020 23.69 -22.05 -17.01
CA GLU A 1020 22.51 -22.27 -17.86
C GLU A 1020 22.94 -22.68 -19.27
N GLU A 1021 22.28 -23.71 -19.80
CA GLU A 1021 22.44 -24.20 -21.16
C GLU A 1021 21.06 -24.31 -21.81
N ASN A 1022 20.74 -23.35 -22.69
CA ASN A 1022 19.56 -23.35 -23.53
C ASN A 1022 19.98 -23.33 -25.00
N ASN A 1023 19.12 -23.81 -25.90
CA ASN A 1023 19.40 -23.85 -27.36
C ASN A 1023 19.80 -22.49 -27.97
N TYR A 1024 19.44 -21.37 -27.31
CA TYR A 1024 19.68 -20.01 -27.80
C TYR A 1024 20.62 -19.19 -26.91
N LYS A 1025 20.94 -19.67 -25.69
CA LYS A 1025 21.70 -18.90 -24.70
C LYS A 1025 22.53 -19.82 -23.80
N VAL A 1026 23.81 -19.52 -23.66
CA VAL A 1026 24.73 -20.20 -22.74
C VAL A 1026 25.26 -19.20 -21.73
N VAL A 1027 25.15 -19.50 -20.43
CA VAL A 1027 25.68 -18.66 -19.36
C VAL A 1027 26.81 -19.38 -18.66
N VAL A 1028 28.01 -18.82 -18.77
CA VAL A 1028 29.24 -19.33 -18.13
C VAL A 1028 29.65 -18.40 -16.99
N GLN A 1029 30.18 -18.97 -15.93
CA GLN A 1029 30.72 -18.25 -14.79
C GLN A 1029 32.24 -18.41 -14.73
N LEU A 1030 32.93 -17.28 -14.65
CA LEU A 1030 34.38 -17.15 -14.55
C LEU A 1030 34.75 -16.75 -13.10
N GLN A 1031 35.68 -17.50 -12.49
CA GLN A 1031 36.14 -17.22 -11.13
C GLN A 1031 37.04 -15.97 -11.06
N LYS A 1032 37.14 -15.36 -9.87
CA LYS A 1032 37.87 -14.11 -9.63
C LYS A 1032 39.40 -14.24 -9.71
N GLN A 1033 39.95 -15.41 -9.43
CA GLN A 1033 41.39 -15.62 -9.38
C GLN A 1033 41.95 -15.74 -10.81
N GLY A 1034 42.73 -14.74 -11.25
CA GLY A 1034 43.37 -14.72 -12.58
C GLY A 1034 42.57 -14.04 -13.69
N PHE A 1035 41.41 -13.44 -13.39
CA PHE A 1035 40.57 -12.74 -14.36
C PHE A 1035 41.08 -11.33 -14.64
N SER A 1036 41.23 -10.98 -15.93
CA SER A 1036 41.40 -9.61 -16.44
C SER A 1036 40.28 -9.33 -17.41
N PHE A 1037 39.63 -8.18 -17.28
CA PHE A 1037 38.52 -7.74 -18.11
C PHE A 1037 38.96 -7.62 -19.57
N PHE A 1038 40.17 -7.09 -19.81
CA PHE A 1038 40.74 -6.98 -21.15
C PHE A 1038 40.91 -8.36 -21.82
N LYS A 1039 41.54 -9.33 -21.14
CA LYS A 1039 41.78 -10.68 -21.70
C LYS A 1039 40.48 -11.44 -21.99
N ALA A 1040 39.49 -11.31 -21.11
CA ALA A 1040 38.20 -11.95 -21.33
C ALA A 1040 37.45 -11.31 -22.50
N PHE A 1041 37.39 -9.98 -22.54
CA PHE A 1041 36.68 -9.26 -23.60
C PHE A 1041 37.34 -9.45 -24.97
N SER A 1042 38.67 -9.46 -25.05
CA SER A 1042 39.40 -9.74 -26.30
C SER A 1042 39.14 -11.17 -26.79
N PHE A 1043 39.12 -12.16 -25.91
CA PHE A 1043 38.84 -13.55 -26.28
C PHE A 1043 37.44 -13.72 -26.88
N PHE A 1044 36.40 -13.21 -26.20
CA PHE A 1044 35.02 -13.35 -26.71
C PHE A 1044 34.78 -12.57 -28.00
N LEU A 1045 35.38 -11.36 -28.15
CA LEU A 1045 35.19 -10.52 -29.32
C LEU A 1045 36.04 -10.95 -30.52
N GLU A 1046 37.35 -11.15 -30.34
CA GLU A 1046 38.24 -11.49 -31.45
C GLU A 1046 38.14 -12.97 -31.84
N VAL A 1047 38.15 -13.88 -30.87
CA VAL A 1047 38.20 -15.34 -31.15
C VAL A 1047 36.80 -15.87 -31.44
N ILE A 1048 35.83 -15.62 -30.57
CA ILE A 1048 34.53 -16.31 -30.70
C ILE A 1048 33.58 -15.60 -31.68
N GLN A 1049 33.49 -14.27 -31.63
CA GLN A 1049 32.58 -13.51 -32.49
C GLN A 1049 33.17 -13.28 -33.89
N ASN A 1050 34.41 -12.78 -33.99
CA ASN A 1050 34.99 -12.38 -35.29
C ASN A 1050 35.61 -13.56 -36.07
N GLN A 1051 36.41 -14.42 -35.43
CA GLN A 1051 37.06 -15.55 -36.13
C GLN A 1051 36.13 -16.72 -36.37
N HIS A 1052 35.31 -17.08 -35.37
CA HIS A 1052 34.50 -18.29 -35.41
C HIS A 1052 33.01 -18.08 -35.74
N LYS A 1053 32.45 -16.87 -35.56
CA LYS A 1053 31.03 -16.53 -35.77
C LYS A 1053 30.03 -17.49 -35.09
N TYR A 1054 30.37 -18.01 -33.92
CA TYR A 1054 29.47 -18.92 -33.19
C TYR A 1054 28.40 -18.20 -32.35
N ILE A 1055 28.52 -16.88 -32.20
CA ILE A 1055 27.76 -16.06 -31.27
C ILE A 1055 27.21 -14.83 -32.00
N LYS A 1056 25.91 -14.51 -31.79
CA LYS A 1056 25.31 -13.25 -32.23
C LYS A 1056 25.85 -12.08 -31.41
N ASP A 1057 25.73 -12.18 -30.08
CA ASP A 1057 26.30 -11.23 -29.14
C ASP A 1057 26.72 -11.89 -27.82
N PHE A 1058 27.65 -11.25 -27.09
CA PHE A 1058 28.08 -11.68 -25.76
C PHE A 1058 27.97 -10.55 -24.74
N GLN A 1059 27.69 -10.92 -23.49
CA GLN A 1059 27.61 -9.98 -22.38
C GLN A 1059 28.49 -10.46 -21.24
N LEU A 1060 29.25 -9.54 -20.66
CA LEU A 1060 30.22 -9.80 -19.59
C LEU A 1060 29.78 -9.00 -18.36
N ASN A 1061 29.13 -9.66 -17.40
CA ASN A 1061 28.51 -9.02 -16.24
C ASN A 1061 29.21 -9.43 -14.94
N GLN A 1062 29.43 -8.50 -14.03
CA GLN A 1062 29.80 -8.82 -12.65
C GLN A 1062 28.61 -9.48 -11.91
N ALA A 1063 28.89 -10.30 -10.90
CA ALA A 1063 27.88 -10.73 -9.93
C ALA A 1063 27.10 -9.53 -9.36
N THR A 1064 25.78 -9.53 -9.59
CA THR A 1064 24.84 -8.52 -9.08
C THR A 1064 24.62 -8.68 -7.58
N LEU A 1065 24.18 -7.64 -6.87
CA LEU A 1065 23.81 -7.77 -5.46
C LEU A 1065 22.67 -8.78 -5.27
N GLU A 1066 21.81 -8.94 -6.28
CA GLU A 1066 20.79 -9.97 -6.31
C GLU A 1066 21.38 -11.37 -6.20
N SER A 1067 22.50 -11.66 -6.89
CA SER A 1067 23.13 -12.97 -6.78
C SER A 1067 23.65 -13.27 -5.36
N VAL A 1068 24.29 -12.28 -4.72
CA VAL A 1068 24.70 -12.34 -3.31
C VAL A 1068 23.49 -12.56 -2.40
N PHE A 1069 22.40 -11.84 -2.66
CA PHE A 1069 21.17 -12.00 -1.90
C PHE A 1069 20.56 -13.41 -2.06
N MET A 1070 20.54 -13.96 -3.27
CA MET A 1070 20.02 -15.29 -3.55
C MET A 1070 20.81 -16.38 -2.81
N TYR A 1071 22.13 -16.23 -2.73
CA TYR A 1071 22.98 -17.11 -1.93
C TYR A 1071 22.54 -17.13 -0.45
N PHE A 1072 22.35 -15.96 0.13
CA PHE A 1072 21.91 -15.83 1.53
C PHE A 1072 20.45 -16.27 1.75
N ALA A 1073 19.56 -15.99 0.82
CA ALA A 1073 18.16 -16.40 0.91
C ALA A 1073 18.01 -17.93 0.81
N GLY A 1074 18.83 -18.59 -0.02
CA GLY A 1074 18.91 -20.05 -0.10
C GLY A 1074 19.29 -20.70 1.24
N GLN A 1075 20.21 -20.07 2.00
CA GLN A 1075 20.54 -20.53 3.35
C GLN A 1075 19.34 -20.43 4.30
N GLN A 1076 18.51 -19.38 4.18
CA GLN A 1076 17.33 -19.25 5.02
C GLN A 1076 16.32 -20.36 4.76
N GLU A 1077 16.05 -20.70 3.49
CA GLU A 1077 15.12 -21.78 3.15
C GLU A 1077 15.60 -23.13 3.69
N GLN A 1078 16.92 -23.39 3.63
CA GLN A 1078 17.49 -24.61 4.22
C GLN A 1078 17.28 -24.66 5.74
N ILE A 1079 17.52 -23.55 6.45
CA ILE A 1079 17.29 -23.46 7.89
C ILE A 1079 15.82 -23.66 8.24
N GLU A 1080 14.89 -23.06 7.49
CA GLU A 1080 13.46 -23.22 7.70
C GLU A 1080 12.99 -24.66 7.43
N GLN A 1081 13.49 -25.30 6.37
CA GLN A 1081 13.21 -26.70 6.08
C GLN A 1081 13.75 -27.63 7.16
N ASP A 1082 14.95 -27.36 7.69
CA ASP A 1082 15.55 -28.13 8.77
C ASP A 1082 14.80 -27.93 10.09
N GLU A 1083 14.32 -26.72 10.40
CA GLU A 1083 13.43 -26.47 11.54
C GLU A 1083 12.09 -27.21 11.40
N LEU A 1084 11.51 -27.24 10.20
CA LEU A 1084 10.30 -28.01 9.87
C LEU A 1084 10.53 -29.52 10.01
N LYS A 1085 11.67 -30.05 9.53
CA LYS A 1085 12.06 -31.45 9.72
C LYS A 1085 12.23 -31.78 11.20
N LYS A 1086 12.89 -30.92 11.97
CA LYS A 1086 13.03 -31.08 13.42
C LYS A 1086 11.67 -31.10 14.13
N LYS A 1087 10.75 -30.19 13.78
CA LYS A 1087 9.37 -30.20 14.33
C LYS A 1087 8.62 -31.49 13.98
N LYS A 1088 8.74 -31.99 12.74
CA LYS A 1088 8.16 -33.27 12.33
C LYS A 1088 8.77 -34.45 13.09
N CYS A 1089 10.09 -34.48 13.30
CA CYS A 1089 10.74 -35.50 14.12
C CYS A 1089 10.30 -35.46 15.58
N VAL A 1090 10.12 -34.27 16.18
CA VAL A 1090 9.63 -34.14 17.56
C VAL A 1090 8.19 -34.62 17.68
N ILE A 1091 7.32 -34.31 16.72
CA ILE A 1091 5.93 -34.81 16.70
C ILE A 1091 5.91 -36.34 16.49
N ALA A 1092 6.80 -36.89 15.67
CA ALA A 1092 6.93 -38.34 15.48
C ALA A 1092 7.53 -39.07 16.71
N CYS A 1093 8.36 -38.39 17.52
CA CYS A 1093 8.89 -38.96 18.77
C CYS A 1093 7.95 -38.81 19.96
N CYS A 1094 6.97 -37.89 19.91
CA CYS A 1094 5.96 -37.68 20.96
C CYS A 1094 4.59 -38.29 20.63
N GLY A 1095 4.43 -38.90 19.46
CA GLY A 1095 3.20 -39.61 19.06
C GLY A 1095 3.43 -41.12 19.09
N ASN A 1096 3.43 -41.71 20.28
CA ASN A 1096 3.24 -43.15 20.51
C ASN A 1096 2.81 -43.53 21.94
N ASP A 1097 2.43 -42.57 22.80
CA ASP A 1097 2.07 -42.85 24.22
C ASP A 1097 0.67 -42.31 24.60
N GLU A 1098 -0.32 -42.38 23.70
CA GLU A 1098 -1.74 -42.19 24.05
C GLU A 1098 -2.60 -43.31 23.43
N ASP A 1099 -2.30 -44.55 23.82
CA ASP A 1099 -3.24 -45.68 23.87
C ASP A 1099 -3.04 -46.34 25.26
N ASP A 1100 -3.61 -45.73 26.30
CA ASP A 1100 -3.98 -46.34 27.60
C ASP A 1100 -4.87 -45.39 28.44
#